data_AF-A0AAD4N1W4-F1
#
_entry.id   AF-A0AAD4N1W4-F1
#
_cell.length_a   1.000
_cell.length_b   1.000
_cell.length_c   1.000
_cell.angle_alpha   90.00
_cell.angle_beta   90.00
_cell.angle_gamma   90.00
#
_symmetry.space_group_name_H-M   'P 1'
#
loop_
_entity.id
_entity.type
_entity.pdbx_description
1 polymer ?
#
loop_
_entity_poly.entity_id
_entity_poly.type
_entity_poly.pdbx_seq_one_letter_code
_entity_poly.pdbx_strand_id
1 'polypeptide(L)'
;MHICNFLNKGIMHPFYLLLFVSIFSLVIASSPSDPYSVLGIPGSASQREIKQAYKRLAMEWHPDKNSSPEAGDKFMEINQAYEFNFAFGGFGGKSSSSFHAHRITLRMYTTSLLEKSYTQPFIIYAYSSYCQVCFMLEPVWKDAIKDLEALGYGIGTANYATDGGLFEKLRISHLPSIVVLVEGRVIHYRGSMNALNPKTIRVFARDAIPVTYLSKLNTYTALRRFLDQWEPTNKASVLMVASTEEPKLRYLLAAMKFSHFARFAYVNINNGHTDVNEMKRALGIQCSECEHIFIFKENPELGPVVRLTSDNRQLSTEEISELIHKNKFLQLPRLSSMGFFDDLCPVSSRSLRHFCIILPVFDTSDEKEYTKAMRKFVQTYSDQLSTERVHISSIFVNKQRQFMDEFKHVRSTYEENRSILVLWRFEYVKAKYLWLPNIWSTKPENMHKSFETLREHIYLLARGTLKMDHTARINHLTDEYIPNWFTQISRTIVRMAETVWFHITREEALPVISVVGTLFFIFVVGYWLNWLVSDSAKQKQFQQEKPQFGTEQKEWHPEDPKTQSTHRSSTSTGTTKASSCTAKQRIWREMEPMIHELRAETYFGLIRLLKPGCRSIIILVDPESKDILLSQFARYIHPLRNNKTFSFGFLMVNKNLAWFRSLLELTLPEDEENENAPSVAVGPLISRKRLKRKTPTKDQINLENVLNGFSGFLDRLLEGSSRRYYIPEWPDNLK
;
A
#
# COMPACT_ATOMS: atom_id res chain seq x y z
N MET A 1 -2.75 34.50 -12.29
CA MET A 1 -3.20 35.73 -11.60
C MET A 1 -2.57 37.01 -12.17
N HIS A 2 -2.32 37.10 -13.50
CA HIS A 2 -1.79 38.30 -14.17
C HIS A 2 -2.70 38.84 -15.30
N ILE A 3 -3.86 38.22 -15.53
CA ILE A 3 -4.79 38.60 -16.61
C ILE A 3 -5.81 39.66 -16.12
N CYS A 4 -6.06 39.76 -14.81
CA CYS A 4 -7.01 40.75 -14.26
C CYS A 4 -6.49 42.19 -14.19
N ASN A 5 -5.18 42.43 -14.30
CA ASN A 5 -4.63 43.80 -14.17
C ASN A 5 -4.52 44.55 -15.51
N PHE A 6 -4.84 43.92 -16.64
CA PHE A 6 -4.78 44.57 -17.94
C PHE A 6 -6.10 45.23 -18.38
N LEU A 7 -7.20 44.98 -17.65
CA LEU A 7 -8.54 45.48 -17.99
C LEU A 7 -8.87 46.87 -17.41
N ASN A 8 -7.95 47.50 -16.65
CA ASN A 8 -8.26 48.71 -15.88
C ASN A 8 -7.59 50.01 -16.40
N LYS A 9 -7.12 50.04 -17.65
CA LYS A 9 -6.77 51.30 -18.33
C LYS A 9 -7.44 51.32 -19.70
N GLY A 10 -8.61 51.93 -19.74
CA GLY A 10 -9.35 52.17 -20.97
C GLY A 10 -8.51 52.92 -21.98
N ILE A 11 -8.17 52.25 -23.08
CA ILE A 11 -8.23 52.68 -24.49
C ILE A 11 -8.05 51.37 -25.26
N MET A 12 -9.15 50.65 -25.51
CA MET A 12 -9.16 49.56 -26.48
C MET A 12 -10.05 50.01 -27.64
N HIS A 13 -9.39 50.35 -28.75
CA HIS A 13 -10.02 50.80 -29.98
C HIS A 13 -11.03 49.74 -30.47
N PRO A 14 -12.24 50.12 -30.96
CA PRO A 14 -13.29 49.18 -31.40
C PRO A 14 -12.85 48.19 -32.49
N PHE A 15 -11.70 48.43 -33.11
CA PHE A 15 -11.08 47.56 -34.10
C PHE A 15 -10.56 46.24 -33.51
N TYR A 16 -9.99 46.26 -32.30
CA TYR A 16 -9.43 45.05 -31.67
C TYR A 16 -10.50 44.12 -31.11
N LEU A 17 -11.64 44.67 -30.69
CA LEU A 17 -12.79 43.87 -30.24
C LEU A 17 -13.44 43.13 -31.41
N LEU A 18 -13.55 43.75 -32.58
CA LEU A 18 -14.02 43.12 -33.81
C LEU A 18 -13.04 42.06 -34.35
N LEU A 19 -11.73 42.30 -34.25
CA LEU A 19 -10.70 41.33 -34.60
C LEU A 19 -10.73 40.12 -33.66
N PHE A 20 -10.96 40.35 -32.37
CA PHE A 20 -11.09 39.27 -31.39
C PHE A 20 -12.38 38.46 -31.62
N VAL A 21 -13.49 39.11 -31.95
CA VAL A 21 -14.76 38.44 -32.26
C VAL A 21 -14.71 37.69 -33.60
N SER A 22 -14.01 38.21 -34.62
CA SER A 22 -13.86 37.50 -35.89
C SER A 22 -12.89 36.31 -35.79
N ILE A 23 -11.81 36.44 -35.02
CA ILE A 23 -10.88 35.33 -34.74
C ILE A 23 -11.57 34.27 -33.86
N PHE A 24 -12.39 34.69 -32.87
CA PHE A 24 -13.17 33.75 -32.05
C PHE A 24 -14.29 33.06 -32.86
N SER A 25 -14.85 33.73 -33.87
CA SER A 25 -15.81 33.12 -34.80
C SER A 25 -15.15 32.17 -35.80
N LEU A 26 -13.89 32.41 -36.19
CA LEU A 26 -13.13 31.47 -37.03
C LEU A 26 -12.70 30.21 -36.28
N VAL A 27 -12.45 30.30 -34.97
CA VAL A 27 -12.03 29.15 -34.13
C VAL A 27 -13.20 28.22 -33.77
N ILE A 28 -14.45 28.69 -33.89
CA ILE A 28 -15.65 27.87 -33.66
C ILE A 28 -16.15 27.18 -34.94
N ALA A 29 -15.64 27.56 -36.12
CA ALA A 29 -16.12 27.04 -37.42
C ALA A 29 -15.58 25.65 -37.82
N SER A 30 -14.95 24.90 -36.92
CA SER A 30 -14.59 23.50 -37.15
C SER A 30 -15.04 22.60 -36.00
N SER A 31 -16.33 22.64 -35.68
CA SER A 31 -16.98 21.49 -35.03
C SER A 31 -17.31 20.45 -36.10
N PRO A 32 -16.91 19.17 -35.96
CA PRO A 32 -17.40 18.12 -36.84
C PRO A 32 -18.94 18.12 -36.80
N SER A 33 -19.58 18.03 -37.96
CA SER A 33 -21.04 17.96 -38.10
C SER A 33 -21.63 16.97 -37.09
N ASP A 34 -22.67 17.37 -36.35
CA ASP A 34 -23.31 16.49 -35.38
C ASP A 34 -23.81 15.22 -36.12
N PRO A 35 -23.31 14.02 -35.81
CA PRO A 35 -23.59 12.80 -36.56
C PRO A 35 -25.08 12.42 -36.56
N TYR A 36 -25.85 12.88 -35.56
CA TYR A 36 -27.31 12.73 -35.54
C TYR A 36 -27.99 13.66 -36.55
N SER A 37 -27.48 14.88 -36.71
CA SER A 37 -27.96 15.83 -37.72
C SER A 37 -27.66 15.37 -39.14
N VAL A 38 -26.48 14.76 -39.38
CA VAL A 38 -26.10 14.16 -40.66
C VAL A 38 -27.02 13.00 -41.04
N LEU A 39 -27.42 12.17 -40.07
CA LEU A 39 -28.37 11.08 -40.28
C LEU A 39 -29.85 11.53 -40.25
N GLY A 40 -30.12 12.80 -39.94
CA GLY A 40 -31.46 13.38 -39.89
C GLY A 40 -32.36 12.78 -38.78
N ILE A 41 -31.77 12.40 -37.65
CA ILE A 41 -32.45 11.73 -36.53
C ILE A 41 -32.21 12.47 -35.21
N PRO A 42 -33.14 12.38 -34.23
CA PRO A 42 -32.92 12.99 -32.92
C PRO A 42 -31.80 12.26 -32.16
N GLY A 43 -31.07 12.96 -31.29
CA GLY A 43 -30.01 12.39 -30.43
C GLY A 43 -30.46 11.28 -29.46
N SER A 44 -31.77 11.02 -29.35
CA SER A 44 -32.37 9.92 -28.58
C SER A 44 -32.77 8.71 -29.43
N ALA A 45 -32.40 8.68 -30.72
CA ALA A 45 -32.81 7.62 -31.65
C ALA A 45 -32.23 6.25 -31.26
N SER A 46 -33.03 5.20 -31.43
CA SER A 46 -32.64 3.82 -31.18
C SER A 46 -31.69 3.28 -32.26
N GLN A 47 -30.91 2.25 -31.94
CA GLN A 47 -30.02 1.58 -32.91
C GLN A 47 -30.73 1.08 -34.18
N ARG A 48 -32.02 0.70 -34.07
CA ARG A 48 -32.83 0.32 -35.24
C ARG A 48 -33.13 1.52 -36.14
N GLU A 49 -33.45 2.67 -35.54
CA GLU A 49 -33.71 3.92 -36.26
C GLU A 49 -32.44 4.48 -36.91
N ILE A 50 -31.29 4.42 -36.22
CA ILE A 50 -29.98 4.79 -36.78
C ILE A 50 -29.64 3.94 -38.01
N LYS A 51 -29.78 2.61 -37.90
CA LYS A 51 -29.51 1.67 -39.00
C LYS A 51 -30.48 1.85 -40.18
N GLN A 52 -31.73 2.16 -39.89
CA GLN A 52 -32.75 2.41 -40.91
C GLN A 52 -32.51 3.75 -41.63
N ALA A 53 -32.13 4.80 -40.89
CA ALA A 53 -31.76 6.09 -41.44
C ALA A 53 -30.50 6.00 -42.33
N TYR A 54 -29.46 5.30 -41.86
CA TYR A 54 -28.26 5.03 -42.65
C TYR A 54 -28.60 4.26 -43.93
N LYS A 55 -29.36 3.16 -43.85
CA LYS A 55 -29.71 2.37 -45.04
C LYS A 55 -30.49 3.20 -46.06
N ARG A 56 -31.39 4.08 -45.61
CA ARG A 56 -32.14 4.99 -46.47
C ARG A 56 -31.20 5.98 -47.18
N LEU A 57 -30.37 6.68 -46.41
CA LEU A 57 -29.45 7.70 -46.91
C LEU A 57 -28.34 7.11 -47.80
N ALA A 58 -27.81 5.93 -47.45
CA ALA A 58 -26.81 5.21 -48.25
C ALA A 58 -27.37 4.73 -49.59
N MET A 59 -28.67 4.41 -49.68
CA MET A 59 -29.31 4.09 -50.96
C MET A 59 -29.60 5.33 -51.80
N GLU A 60 -29.88 6.47 -51.16
CA GLU A 60 -30.19 7.76 -51.77
C GLU A 60 -28.95 8.47 -52.32
N TRP A 61 -27.82 8.36 -51.61
CA TRP A 61 -26.55 9.01 -51.96
C TRP A 61 -25.50 8.05 -52.51
N HIS A 62 -25.87 6.81 -52.87
CA HIS A 62 -24.92 5.85 -53.42
C HIS A 62 -24.31 6.39 -54.73
N PRO A 63 -22.97 6.43 -54.88
CA PRO A 63 -22.32 7.01 -56.07
C PRO A 63 -22.75 6.33 -57.38
N ASP A 64 -23.03 5.02 -57.34
CA ASP A 64 -23.52 4.29 -58.53
C ASP A 64 -24.99 4.57 -58.89
N LYS A 65 -25.80 5.11 -57.98
CA LYS A 65 -27.23 5.38 -58.21
C LYS A 65 -27.57 6.86 -58.30
N ASN A 66 -26.71 7.72 -57.78
CA ASN A 66 -26.89 9.16 -57.73
C ASN A 66 -25.75 9.85 -58.49
N SER A 67 -26.06 10.38 -59.67
CA SER A 67 -25.09 11.02 -60.57
C SER A 67 -24.74 12.47 -60.18
N SER A 68 -25.16 12.94 -59.00
CA SER A 68 -24.78 14.28 -58.53
C SER A 68 -23.30 14.33 -58.12
N PRO A 69 -22.59 15.44 -58.41
CA PRO A 69 -21.17 15.57 -58.08
C PRO A 69 -20.92 15.57 -56.56
N GLU A 70 -21.94 15.87 -55.75
CA GLU A 70 -21.89 15.87 -54.28
C GLU A 70 -22.19 14.50 -53.65
N ALA A 71 -22.60 13.50 -54.45
CA ALA A 71 -23.03 12.20 -53.93
C ALA A 71 -21.90 11.46 -53.20
N GLY A 72 -20.67 11.52 -53.73
CA GLY A 72 -19.50 10.90 -53.10
C GLY A 72 -19.19 11.50 -51.73
N ASP A 73 -19.20 12.83 -51.62
CA ASP A 73 -18.87 13.53 -50.39
C ASP A 73 -19.94 13.32 -49.31
N LYS A 74 -21.23 13.40 -49.68
CA LYS A 74 -22.33 13.10 -48.75
C LYS A 74 -22.37 11.65 -48.34
N PHE A 75 -22.09 10.71 -49.24
CA PHE A 75 -22.00 9.30 -48.91
C PHE A 75 -20.89 9.03 -47.89
N MET A 76 -19.73 9.68 -48.07
CA MET A 76 -18.63 9.60 -47.12
C MET A 76 -18.98 10.19 -45.75
N GLU A 77 -19.66 11.34 -45.72
CA GLU A 77 -20.12 11.99 -44.48
C GLU A 77 -21.17 11.14 -43.74
N ILE A 78 -22.13 10.55 -44.48
CA ILE A 78 -23.15 9.62 -43.93
C ILE A 78 -22.49 8.36 -43.37
N ASN A 79 -21.48 7.82 -44.05
CA ASN A 79 -20.77 6.62 -43.61
C ASN A 79 -19.94 6.92 -42.34
N GLN A 80 -19.25 8.07 -42.30
CA GLN A 80 -18.54 8.53 -41.10
C GLN A 80 -19.50 8.77 -39.91
N ALA A 81 -20.66 9.38 -40.13
CA ALA A 81 -21.67 9.60 -39.08
C ALA A 81 -22.28 8.29 -38.55
N TYR A 82 -22.48 7.29 -39.42
CA TYR A 82 -22.95 5.97 -39.03
C TYR A 82 -21.87 5.18 -38.27
N GLU A 83 -20.63 5.17 -38.74
CA GLU A 83 -19.49 4.54 -38.05
C GLU A 83 -19.23 5.18 -36.69
N PHE A 84 -19.32 6.50 -36.58
CA PHE A 84 -19.24 7.21 -35.31
C PHE A 84 -20.34 6.73 -34.34
N ASN A 85 -21.60 6.69 -34.76
CA ASN A 85 -22.70 6.24 -33.90
C ASN A 85 -22.64 4.74 -33.53
N PHE A 86 -22.01 3.91 -34.36
CA PHE A 86 -21.82 2.49 -34.09
C PHE A 86 -20.59 2.21 -33.19
N ALA A 87 -19.53 3.00 -33.34
CA ALA A 87 -18.34 2.95 -32.48
C ALA A 87 -18.58 3.54 -31.07
N PHE A 88 -19.48 4.51 -30.94
CA PHE A 88 -19.84 5.15 -29.67
C PHE A 88 -21.10 4.59 -28.98
N GLY A 89 -21.42 3.30 -29.24
CA GLY A 89 -22.31 2.47 -28.41
C GLY A 89 -23.42 3.21 -27.66
N GLY A 90 -24.57 3.39 -28.32
CA GLY A 90 -25.75 4.03 -27.74
C GLY A 90 -26.00 3.68 -26.28
N PHE A 91 -26.30 4.72 -25.49
CA PHE A 91 -26.65 4.64 -24.07
C PHE A 91 -27.53 3.40 -23.78
N GLY A 92 -26.92 2.37 -23.17
CA GLY A 92 -27.62 1.16 -22.72
C GLY A 92 -27.27 -0.15 -23.43
N GLY A 93 -26.28 -0.19 -24.31
CA GLY A 93 -25.76 -1.45 -24.87
C GLY A 93 -24.63 -2.02 -24.02
N LYS A 94 -24.79 -3.26 -23.52
CA LYS A 94 -23.70 -4.09 -22.98
C LYS A 94 -22.59 -4.22 -24.05
N SER A 95 -21.63 -3.30 -24.10
CA SER A 95 -20.35 -3.59 -24.73
C SER A 95 -19.50 -4.27 -23.68
N SER A 96 -19.11 -5.50 -23.95
CA SER A 96 -18.08 -6.23 -23.21
C SER A 96 -16.73 -5.57 -23.45
N SER A 97 -16.59 -4.30 -23.08
CA SER A 97 -15.33 -3.58 -23.11
C SER A 97 -14.37 -4.31 -22.18
N SER A 98 -13.18 -4.60 -22.67
CA SER A 98 -12.11 -5.25 -21.89
C SER A 98 -11.75 -4.43 -20.63
N PHE A 99 -12.15 -3.17 -20.60
CA PHE A 99 -11.96 -2.27 -19.48
C PHE A 99 -12.79 -2.63 -18.25
N HIS A 100 -13.92 -3.34 -18.38
CA HIS A 100 -14.71 -3.73 -17.20
C HIS A 100 -14.10 -4.93 -16.45
N ALA A 101 -13.40 -5.82 -17.16
CA ALA A 101 -12.84 -7.04 -16.56
C ALA A 101 -11.74 -6.76 -15.53
N HIS A 102 -10.99 -5.67 -15.71
CA HIS A 102 -9.83 -5.32 -14.88
C HIS A 102 -10.05 -4.07 -14.02
N ARG A 103 -11.31 -3.68 -13.77
CA ARG A 103 -11.60 -2.42 -13.07
C ARG A 103 -11.07 -2.45 -11.63
N ILE A 104 -10.34 -1.40 -11.25
CA ILE A 104 -9.82 -1.20 -9.90
C ILE A 104 -10.57 -0.03 -9.24
N THR A 105 -11.00 -0.23 -8.00
CA THR A 105 -11.58 0.82 -7.15
C THR A 105 -10.55 1.36 -6.16
N LEU A 106 -10.82 2.55 -5.59
CA LEU A 106 -9.99 3.14 -4.53
C LEU A 106 -9.86 2.21 -3.30
N ARG A 107 -10.93 1.48 -2.97
CA ARG A 107 -10.91 0.49 -1.89
C ARG A 107 -9.92 -0.62 -2.20
N MET A 108 -10.04 -1.26 -3.36
CA MET A 108 -9.10 -2.31 -3.77
C MET A 108 -7.65 -1.82 -3.76
N TYR A 109 -7.42 -0.60 -4.26
CA TYR A 109 -6.10 0.03 -4.26
C TYR A 109 -5.50 0.09 -2.85
N THR A 110 -6.25 0.62 -1.89
CA THR A 110 -5.78 0.83 -0.51
C THR A 110 -5.70 -0.46 0.31
N THR A 111 -6.62 -1.41 0.12
CA THR A 111 -6.70 -2.62 0.97
C THR A 111 -5.86 -3.78 0.49
N SER A 112 -5.54 -3.87 -0.80
CA SER A 112 -4.84 -5.05 -1.34
C SER A 112 -3.73 -4.72 -2.33
N LEU A 113 -3.97 -3.83 -3.31
CA LEU A 113 -2.99 -3.62 -4.38
C LEU A 113 -1.72 -2.95 -3.87
N LEU A 114 -1.83 -2.02 -2.91
CA LEU A 114 -0.65 -1.34 -2.36
C LEU A 114 0.32 -2.33 -1.69
N GLU A 115 -0.18 -3.28 -0.91
CA GLU A 115 0.63 -4.31 -0.26
C GLU A 115 1.20 -5.30 -1.29
N LYS A 116 0.36 -5.77 -2.23
CA LYS A 116 0.80 -6.66 -3.32
C LYS A 116 1.85 -6.00 -4.24
N SER A 117 1.86 -4.68 -4.34
CA SER A 117 2.80 -3.93 -5.19
C SER A 117 4.27 -4.12 -4.84
N TYR A 118 4.60 -4.67 -3.66
CA TYR A 118 5.97 -5.00 -3.26
C TYR A 118 6.48 -6.35 -3.79
N THR A 119 5.57 -7.26 -4.16
CA THR A 119 5.92 -8.59 -4.68
C THR A 119 5.50 -8.78 -6.14
N GLN A 120 4.56 -7.97 -6.64
CA GLN A 120 4.05 -8.01 -8.00
C GLN A 120 3.76 -6.58 -8.50
N PRO A 121 4.24 -6.16 -9.68
CA PRO A 121 3.91 -4.85 -10.22
C PRO A 121 2.52 -4.84 -10.87
N PHE A 122 1.83 -3.69 -10.83
CA PHE A 122 0.51 -3.52 -11.46
C PHE A 122 0.55 -2.42 -12.52
N ILE A 123 0.04 -2.67 -13.73
CA ILE A 123 -0.12 -1.67 -14.78
C ILE A 123 -1.59 -1.27 -14.87
N ILE A 124 -1.86 0.02 -14.78
CA ILE A 124 -3.20 0.58 -14.71
C ILE A 124 -3.42 1.50 -15.91
N TYR A 125 -4.46 1.20 -16.68
CA TYR A 125 -4.93 2.07 -17.76
C TYR A 125 -6.06 2.98 -17.28
N ALA A 126 -5.80 4.28 -17.33
CA ALA A 126 -6.73 5.32 -16.92
C ALA A 126 -7.47 5.88 -18.13
N TYR A 127 -8.79 5.75 -18.11
CA TYR A 127 -9.66 6.16 -19.22
C TYR A 127 -10.89 6.92 -18.72
N SER A 128 -11.65 7.49 -19.65
CA SER A 128 -12.98 8.05 -19.41
C SER A 128 -13.94 7.53 -20.46
N SER A 129 -15.19 7.31 -20.06
CA SER A 129 -16.27 6.95 -20.99
C SER A 129 -16.53 7.99 -22.08
N TYR A 130 -16.03 9.22 -21.92
CA TYR A 130 -16.16 10.31 -22.88
C TYR A 130 -14.88 10.58 -23.69
N CYS A 131 -13.84 9.75 -23.54
CA CYS A 131 -12.55 9.95 -24.18
C CYS A 131 -12.42 9.10 -25.45
N GLN A 132 -12.52 9.72 -26.63
CA GLN A 132 -12.42 9.03 -27.93
C GLN A 132 -11.06 8.33 -28.12
N VAL A 133 -9.97 9.01 -27.82
CA VAL A 133 -8.61 8.46 -27.94
C VAL A 133 -8.43 7.23 -27.04
N CYS A 134 -9.14 7.17 -25.90
CA CYS A 134 -9.04 6.05 -24.98
C CYS A 134 -9.59 4.75 -25.58
N PHE A 135 -10.69 4.81 -26.33
CA PHE A 135 -11.26 3.64 -27.01
C PHE A 135 -10.46 3.26 -28.26
N MET A 136 -9.89 4.24 -28.98
CA MET A 136 -8.98 3.97 -30.10
C MET A 136 -7.74 3.16 -29.70
N LEU A 137 -7.26 3.36 -28.47
CA LEU A 137 -6.10 2.64 -27.92
C LEU A 137 -6.47 1.30 -27.24
N GLU A 138 -7.76 0.94 -27.13
CA GLU A 138 -8.20 -0.31 -26.49
C GLU A 138 -7.58 -1.57 -27.13
N PRO A 139 -7.50 -1.72 -28.48
CA PRO A 139 -6.90 -2.90 -29.08
C PRO A 139 -5.40 -3.03 -28.76
N VAL A 140 -4.68 -1.90 -28.79
CA VAL A 140 -3.25 -1.82 -28.44
C VAL A 140 -3.01 -2.22 -26.99
N TRP A 141 -3.86 -1.73 -26.08
CA TRP A 141 -3.84 -2.12 -24.68
C TRP A 141 -4.11 -3.61 -24.51
N LYS A 142 -5.15 -4.14 -25.16
CA LYS A 142 -5.55 -5.55 -25.10
C LYS A 142 -4.43 -6.49 -25.55
N ASP A 143 -3.74 -6.16 -26.62
CA ASP A 143 -2.60 -6.94 -27.11
C ASP A 143 -1.42 -6.91 -26.15
N ALA A 144 -1.15 -5.76 -25.53
CA ALA A 144 -0.08 -5.63 -24.55
C ALA A 144 -0.36 -6.42 -23.26
N ILE A 145 -1.59 -6.37 -22.75
CA ILE A 145 -1.94 -7.03 -21.48
C ILE A 145 -1.93 -8.56 -21.60
N LYS A 146 -2.29 -9.13 -22.76
CA LYS A 146 -2.30 -10.59 -22.96
C LYS A 146 -0.93 -11.21 -22.65
N ASP A 147 0.14 -10.56 -23.10
CA ASP A 147 1.50 -11.00 -22.85
C ASP A 147 1.93 -10.72 -21.40
N LEU A 148 1.56 -9.57 -20.85
CA LEU A 148 1.95 -9.17 -19.49
C LEU A 148 1.25 -10.01 -18.42
N GLU A 149 -0.03 -10.34 -18.61
CA GLU A 149 -0.81 -11.20 -17.71
C GLU A 149 -0.20 -12.59 -17.63
N ALA A 150 0.15 -13.17 -18.79
CA ALA A 150 0.78 -14.48 -18.88
C ALA A 150 2.13 -14.54 -18.15
N LEU A 151 2.83 -13.41 -18.04
CA LEU A 151 4.08 -13.30 -17.27
C LEU A 151 3.86 -13.09 -15.76
N GLY A 152 2.62 -12.84 -15.34
CA GLY A 152 2.26 -12.55 -13.96
C GLY A 152 2.30 -11.07 -13.58
N TYR A 153 2.17 -10.14 -14.54
CA TYR A 153 1.96 -8.72 -14.24
C TYR A 153 0.52 -8.48 -13.80
N GLY A 154 0.30 -7.67 -12.76
CA GLY A 154 -1.05 -7.29 -12.34
C GLY A 154 -1.66 -6.28 -13.32
N ILE A 155 -2.90 -6.49 -13.75
CA ILE A 155 -3.56 -5.61 -14.73
C ILE A 155 -4.71 -4.86 -14.06
N GLY A 156 -4.83 -3.60 -14.43
CA GLY A 156 -5.79 -2.67 -13.88
C GLY A 156 -6.36 -1.71 -14.90
N THR A 157 -7.61 -1.30 -14.69
CA THR A 157 -8.24 -0.20 -15.41
C THR A 157 -8.96 0.70 -14.42
N ALA A 158 -8.94 2.00 -14.66
CA ALA A 158 -9.61 2.98 -13.82
C ALA A 158 -10.41 3.94 -14.70
N ASN A 159 -11.69 4.11 -14.38
CA ASN A 159 -12.56 5.03 -15.12
C ASN A 159 -12.72 6.33 -14.34
N TYR A 160 -12.38 7.45 -14.97
CA TYR A 160 -12.44 8.78 -14.35
C TYR A 160 -13.84 9.13 -13.82
N ALA A 161 -14.90 8.74 -14.53
CA ALA A 161 -16.26 9.09 -14.16
C ALA A 161 -16.74 8.38 -12.88
N THR A 162 -16.23 7.18 -12.61
CA THR A 162 -16.67 6.35 -11.47
C THR A 162 -15.65 6.30 -10.35
N ASP A 163 -14.37 6.41 -10.66
CA ASP A 163 -13.26 6.14 -9.74
C ASP A 163 -12.40 7.41 -9.49
N GLY A 164 -13.02 8.60 -9.50
CA GLY A 164 -12.31 9.89 -9.38
C GLY A 164 -11.36 9.99 -8.18
N GLY A 165 -11.71 9.43 -7.02
CA GLY A 165 -10.81 9.40 -5.86
C GLY A 165 -9.55 8.55 -6.08
N LEU A 166 -9.62 7.51 -6.93
CA LEU A 166 -8.44 6.74 -7.33
C LEU A 166 -7.53 7.55 -8.25
N PHE A 167 -8.09 8.39 -9.13
CA PHE A 167 -7.31 9.27 -10.01
C PHE A 167 -6.51 10.30 -9.21
N GLU A 168 -7.12 10.89 -8.18
CA GLU A 168 -6.43 11.79 -7.28
C GLU A 168 -5.29 11.08 -6.54
N LYS A 169 -5.54 9.87 -6.02
CA LYS A 169 -4.52 9.08 -5.32
C LYS A 169 -3.37 8.65 -6.22
N LEU A 170 -3.67 8.27 -7.46
CA LEU A 170 -2.69 7.92 -8.50
C LEU A 170 -2.08 9.15 -9.18
N ARG A 171 -2.50 10.38 -8.83
CA ARG A 171 -2.04 11.65 -9.41
C ARG A 171 -2.17 11.72 -10.93
N ILE A 172 -3.25 11.18 -11.48
CA ILE A 172 -3.50 11.19 -12.92
C ILE A 172 -4.18 12.51 -13.29
N SER A 173 -3.48 13.35 -14.07
CA SER A 173 -3.96 14.68 -14.48
C SER A 173 -4.53 14.74 -15.89
N HIS A 174 -4.23 13.76 -16.75
CA HIS A 174 -4.62 13.74 -18.15
C HIS A 174 -5.11 12.34 -18.56
N LEU A 175 -5.87 12.29 -19.65
CA LEU A 175 -6.45 11.08 -20.21
C LEU A 175 -6.18 11.01 -21.72
N PRO A 176 -5.91 9.82 -22.29
CA PRO A 176 -5.62 8.56 -21.58
C PRO A 176 -4.27 8.63 -20.84
N SER A 177 -4.11 7.83 -19.78
CA SER A 177 -2.83 7.69 -19.09
C SER A 177 -2.57 6.23 -18.73
N ILE A 178 -1.30 5.82 -18.81
CA ILE A 178 -0.84 4.50 -18.34
C ILE A 178 0.08 4.74 -17.16
N VAL A 179 -0.22 4.09 -16.05
CA VAL A 179 0.61 4.14 -14.85
C VAL A 179 1.00 2.75 -14.40
N VAL A 180 2.19 2.62 -13.81
CA VAL A 180 2.64 1.38 -13.17
C VAL A 180 2.76 1.63 -11.67
N LEU A 181 2.22 0.73 -10.87
CA LEU A 181 2.36 0.68 -9.42
C LEU A 181 3.39 -0.39 -9.04
N VAL A 182 4.55 0.02 -8.50
CA VAL A 182 5.61 -0.87 -7.99
C VAL A 182 6.20 -0.34 -6.68
N GLU A 183 6.31 -1.17 -5.65
CA GLU A 183 6.78 -0.79 -4.30
C GLU A 183 6.01 0.41 -3.71
N GLY A 184 4.70 0.46 -3.97
CA GLY A 184 3.83 1.56 -3.57
C GLY A 184 4.05 2.88 -4.34
N ARG A 185 4.94 2.90 -5.35
CA ARG A 185 5.17 4.07 -6.20
C ARG A 185 4.33 4.00 -7.47
N VAL A 186 3.81 5.15 -7.87
CA VAL A 186 3.11 5.33 -9.14
C VAL A 186 4.07 5.96 -10.14
N ILE A 187 4.34 5.24 -11.23
CA ILE A 187 5.21 5.67 -12.32
C ILE A 187 4.34 5.93 -13.53
N HIS A 188 4.36 7.16 -14.04
CA HIS A 188 3.56 7.54 -15.21
C HIS A 188 4.32 7.29 -16.50
N TYR A 189 3.63 6.77 -17.52
CA TYR A 189 4.17 6.71 -18.88
C TYR A 189 4.35 8.13 -19.42
N ARG A 190 5.55 8.43 -19.94
CA ARG A 190 5.93 9.76 -20.44
C ARG A 190 6.00 9.86 -21.97
N GLY A 191 5.80 8.76 -22.68
CA GLY A 191 5.82 8.76 -24.15
C GLY A 191 4.55 9.35 -24.75
N SER A 192 4.57 9.59 -26.06
CA SER A 192 3.39 10.05 -26.79
C SER A 192 2.33 8.96 -26.86
N MET A 193 1.12 9.25 -26.35
CA MET A 193 -0.03 8.33 -26.40
C MET A 193 -0.49 8.04 -27.83
N ASN A 194 -0.24 8.96 -28.78
CA ASN A 194 -0.65 8.80 -30.18
C ASN A 194 0.25 7.81 -30.94
N ALA A 195 1.46 7.55 -30.46
CA ALA A 195 2.42 6.61 -31.05
C ALA A 195 2.54 5.31 -30.23
N LEU A 196 1.55 5.03 -29.38
CA LEU A 196 1.57 3.90 -28.47
C LEU A 196 1.49 2.56 -29.23
N ASN A 197 2.40 1.64 -28.91
CA ASN A 197 2.51 0.33 -29.54
C ASN A 197 2.69 -0.74 -28.44
N PRO A 198 2.21 -2.00 -28.56
CA PRO A 198 2.34 -2.99 -27.48
C PRO A 198 3.79 -3.25 -27.06
N LYS A 199 4.75 -3.08 -27.97
CA LYS A 199 6.20 -3.12 -27.65
C LYS A 199 6.61 -2.02 -26.66
N THR A 200 6.13 -0.79 -26.86
CA THR A 200 6.46 0.35 -25.98
C THR A 200 5.89 0.19 -24.57
N ILE A 201 4.69 -0.39 -24.45
CA ILE A 201 4.07 -0.70 -23.16
C ILE A 201 4.89 -1.76 -22.41
N ARG A 202 5.38 -2.79 -23.12
CA ARG A 202 6.24 -3.84 -22.53
C ARG A 202 7.58 -3.30 -22.06
N VAL A 203 8.23 -2.43 -22.84
CA VAL A 203 9.48 -1.75 -22.44
C VAL A 203 9.23 -0.89 -21.20
N PHE A 204 8.15 -0.10 -21.20
CA PHE A 204 7.77 0.70 -20.03
C PHE A 204 7.51 -0.17 -18.79
N ALA A 205 6.77 -1.27 -18.92
CA ALA A 205 6.47 -2.19 -17.84
C ALA A 205 7.72 -2.81 -17.22
N ARG A 206 8.76 -3.05 -18.04
CA ARG A 206 10.07 -3.53 -17.63
C ARG A 206 10.88 -2.45 -16.92
N ASP A 207 10.98 -1.27 -17.51
CA ASP A 207 11.80 -0.17 -17.00
C ASP A 207 11.22 0.44 -15.71
N ALA A 208 9.91 0.27 -15.49
CA ALA A 208 9.25 0.62 -14.24
C ALA A 208 9.68 -0.25 -13.05
N ILE A 209 10.21 -1.46 -13.29
CA ILE A 209 10.67 -2.35 -12.21
C ILE A 209 12.07 -1.91 -11.75
N PRO A 210 12.29 -1.70 -10.44
CA PRO A 210 13.58 -1.30 -9.91
C PRO A 210 14.67 -2.32 -10.18
N VAL A 211 15.84 -1.81 -10.58
CA VAL A 211 17.07 -2.60 -10.72
C VAL A 211 17.59 -3.16 -9.40
N THR A 212 17.07 -2.71 -8.25
CA THR A 212 17.46 -3.18 -6.91
C THR A 212 17.11 -4.65 -6.67
N TYR A 213 16.10 -5.18 -7.36
CA TYR A 213 15.71 -6.59 -7.24
C TYR A 213 16.66 -7.54 -7.98
N LEU A 214 17.34 -7.06 -9.03
CA LEU A 214 18.19 -7.86 -9.91
C LEU A 214 19.50 -7.11 -10.21
N SER A 215 20.56 -7.42 -9.47
CA SER A 215 21.85 -6.74 -9.65
C SER A 215 22.57 -7.22 -10.91
N LYS A 216 22.89 -6.32 -11.84
CA LYS A 216 23.74 -6.64 -13.00
C LYS A 216 25.19 -6.79 -12.55
N LEU A 217 25.83 -7.89 -12.92
CA LEU A 217 27.22 -8.21 -12.59
C LEU A 217 28.08 -8.27 -13.85
N ASN A 218 29.16 -7.48 -13.86
CA ASN A 218 30.06 -7.36 -15.01
C ASN A 218 31.46 -7.92 -14.73
N THR A 219 31.80 -8.22 -13.47
CA THR A 219 33.17 -8.57 -13.03
C THR A 219 33.15 -9.81 -12.14
N TYR A 220 34.17 -10.67 -12.26
CA TYR A 220 34.31 -11.88 -11.44
C TYR A 220 34.37 -11.58 -9.92
N THR A 221 35.03 -10.49 -9.52
CA THR A 221 35.05 -10.05 -8.11
C THR A 221 33.67 -9.66 -7.59
N ALA A 222 32.82 -9.08 -8.46
CA ALA A 222 31.45 -8.74 -8.10
C ALA A 222 30.60 -10.01 -7.94
N LEU A 223 30.82 -11.02 -8.80
CA LEU A 223 30.20 -12.35 -8.64
C LEU A 223 30.57 -13.00 -7.31
N ARG A 224 31.87 -13.05 -6.95
CA ARG A 224 32.29 -13.63 -5.68
C ARG A 224 31.69 -12.90 -4.48
N ARG A 225 31.75 -11.56 -4.47
CA ARG A 225 31.11 -10.74 -3.43
C ARG A 225 29.59 -10.99 -3.35
N PHE A 226 28.92 -11.15 -4.48
CA PHE A 226 27.48 -11.43 -4.52
C PHE A 226 27.16 -12.80 -3.91
N LEU A 227 27.96 -13.82 -4.23
CA LEU A 227 27.82 -15.17 -3.70
C LEU A 227 28.07 -15.19 -2.18
N ASP A 228 29.16 -14.59 -1.71
CA ASP A 228 29.57 -14.57 -0.29
C ASP A 228 28.56 -13.86 0.65
N GLN A 229 27.66 -13.02 0.10
CA GLN A 229 26.65 -12.32 0.89
C GLN A 229 25.51 -13.21 1.42
N TRP A 230 25.50 -14.51 1.13
CA TRP A 230 24.49 -15.45 1.63
C TRP A 230 24.43 -15.51 3.17
N GLU A 231 25.57 -15.46 3.86
CA GLU A 231 25.65 -15.57 5.34
C GLU A 231 25.02 -14.36 6.06
N PRO A 232 25.41 -13.10 5.77
CA PRO A 232 24.79 -11.95 6.43
C PRO A 232 23.32 -11.80 6.06
N THR A 233 22.96 -12.09 4.80
CA THR A 233 21.59 -11.89 4.30
C THR A 233 20.66 -13.07 4.57
N ASN A 234 21.16 -14.26 4.92
CA ASN A 234 20.34 -15.46 5.12
C ASN A 234 19.38 -15.71 3.94
N LYS A 235 19.85 -15.50 2.70
CA LYS A 235 19.08 -15.70 1.47
C LYS A 235 19.87 -16.55 0.49
N ALA A 236 19.16 -17.36 -0.30
CA ALA A 236 19.78 -18.06 -1.42
C ALA A 236 20.16 -17.07 -2.52
N SER A 237 21.26 -17.34 -3.23
CA SER A 237 21.77 -16.51 -4.31
C SER A 237 21.40 -17.14 -5.64
N VAL A 238 20.53 -16.48 -6.39
CA VAL A 238 20.06 -16.90 -7.71
C VAL A 238 20.78 -16.07 -8.77
N LEU A 239 21.53 -16.74 -9.64
CA LEU A 239 22.27 -16.13 -10.72
C LEU A 239 21.62 -16.50 -12.04
N MET A 240 21.12 -15.50 -12.75
CA MET A 240 20.55 -15.63 -14.08
C MET A 240 21.57 -15.17 -15.11
N VAL A 241 21.79 -15.98 -16.13
CA VAL A 241 22.83 -15.73 -17.12
C VAL A 241 22.21 -15.88 -18.50
N ALA A 242 22.39 -14.87 -19.35
CA ALA A 242 21.91 -14.89 -20.73
C ALA A 242 22.81 -14.03 -21.64
N SER A 243 22.59 -14.16 -22.95
CA SER A 243 23.32 -13.42 -23.99
C SER A 243 22.80 -12.00 -24.24
N THR A 244 21.61 -11.66 -23.73
CA THR A 244 20.99 -10.33 -23.90
C THR A 244 21.61 -9.29 -22.96
N GLU A 245 21.73 -8.04 -23.41
CA GLU A 245 22.28 -6.96 -22.59
C GLU A 245 21.36 -6.59 -21.42
N GLU A 246 20.05 -6.52 -21.69
CA GLU A 246 19.05 -6.21 -20.69
C GLU A 246 18.32 -7.49 -20.23
N PRO A 247 18.04 -7.62 -18.92
CA PRO A 247 17.32 -8.77 -18.41
C PRO A 247 15.90 -8.79 -18.96
N LYS A 248 15.45 -9.98 -19.36
CA LYS A 248 14.06 -10.21 -19.80
C LYS A 248 13.09 -9.94 -18.64
N LEU A 249 11.89 -9.46 -18.96
CA LEU A 249 10.87 -9.08 -17.97
C LEU A 249 10.56 -10.20 -16.96
N ARG A 250 10.49 -11.46 -17.41
CA ARG A 250 10.27 -12.63 -16.54
C ARG A 250 11.29 -12.77 -15.41
N TYR A 251 12.56 -12.40 -15.65
CA TYR A 251 13.62 -12.47 -14.65
C TYR A 251 13.42 -11.40 -13.58
N LEU A 252 13.02 -10.19 -13.99
CA LEU A 252 12.70 -9.10 -13.08
C LEU A 252 11.46 -9.43 -12.23
N LEU A 253 10.42 -10.00 -12.85
CA LEU A 253 9.20 -10.41 -12.13
C LEU A 253 9.48 -11.53 -11.13
N ALA A 254 10.26 -12.54 -11.52
CA ALA A 254 10.69 -13.60 -10.60
C ALA A 254 11.54 -13.03 -9.45
N ALA A 255 12.47 -12.13 -9.75
CA ALA A 255 13.30 -11.48 -8.74
C ALA A 255 12.48 -10.67 -7.74
N MET A 256 11.45 -9.95 -8.21
CA MET A 256 10.54 -9.18 -7.35
C MET A 256 9.68 -10.10 -6.47
N LYS A 257 9.07 -11.13 -7.06
CA LYS A 257 8.20 -12.10 -6.37
C LYS A 257 8.93 -12.81 -5.23
N PHE A 258 10.18 -13.20 -5.44
CA PHE A 258 10.97 -13.97 -4.48
C PHE A 258 12.04 -13.14 -3.74
N SER A 259 12.01 -11.82 -3.87
CA SER A 259 12.96 -10.88 -3.26
C SER A 259 13.14 -11.03 -1.74
N HIS A 260 12.09 -11.53 -1.07
CA HIS A 260 12.07 -11.74 0.37
C HIS A 260 12.90 -12.97 0.79
N PHE A 261 12.98 -13.99 -0.07
CA PHE A 261 13.65 -15.27 0.23
C PHE A 261 14.98 -15.45 -0.49
N ALA A 262 15.12 -14.85 -1.69
CA ALA A 262 16.27 -15.02 -2.55
C ALA A 262 16.80 -13.66 -3.04
N ARG A 263 18.10 -13.64 -3.35
CA ARG A 263 18.80 -12.52 -3.97
C ARG A 263 19.06 -12.87 -5.42
N PHE A 264 18.90 -11.91 -6.31
CA PHE A 264 19.02 -12.15 -7.74
C PHE A 264 20.13 -11.32 -8.36
N ALA A 265 20.90 -11.96 -9.23
CA ALA A 265 21.89 -11.30 -10.06
C ALA A 265 21.74 -11.70 -11.53
N TYR A 266 22.13 -10.79 -12.42
CA TYR A 266 22.13 -11.00 -13.86
C TYR A 266 23.53 -10.83 -14.44
N VAL A 267 23.97 -11.78 -15.27
CA VAL A 267 25.24 -11.71 -16.00
C VAL A 267 24.96 -11.79 -17.50
N ASN A 268 25.53 -10.85 -18.25
CA ASN A 268 25.53 -10.87 -19.70
C ASN A 268 26.77 -11.63 -20.22
N ILE A 269 26.55 -12.72 -20.97
CA ILE A 269 27.59 -13.58 -21.55
C ILE A 269 28.26 -12.95 -22.77
N ASN A 270 27.54 -12.14 -23.56
CA ASN A 270 28.05 -11.63 -24.84
C ASN A 270 29.02 -10.46 -24.69
N ASN A 271 29.24 -10.00 -23.47
CA ASN A 271 30.14 -8.89 -23.23
C ASN A 271 31.59 -9.37 -23.35
N GLY A 272 32.35 -8.86 -24.34
CA GLY A 272 33.69 -9.32 -24.71
C GLY A 272 34.80 -9.05 -23.69
N HIS A 273 34.46 -8.69 -22.44
CA HIS A 273 35.41 -8.41 -21.39
C HIS A 273 36.07 -9.68 -20.85
N THR A 274 37.35 -9.59 -20.52
CA THR A 274 38.16 -10.68 -19.96
C THR A 274 37.55 -11.31 -18.71
N ASP A 275 36.96 -10.49 -17.85
CA ASP A 275 36.32 -10.92 -16.59
C ASP A 275 35.09 -11.80 -16.83
N VAL A 276 34.35 -11.54 -17.91
CA VAL A 276 33.16 -12.33 -18.27
C VAL A 276 33.57 -13.71 -18.76
N ASN A 277 34.68 -13.81 -19.48
CA ASN A 277 35.23 -15.11 -19.87
C ASN A 277 35.75 -15.92 -18.68
N GLU A 278 36.31 -15.25 -17.66
CA GLU A 278 36.66 -15.92 -16.39
C GLU A 278 35.41 -16.42 -15.67
N MET A 279 34.34 -15.62 -15.60
CA MET A 279 33.04 -16.05 -15.05
C MET A 279 32.46 -17.25 -15.82
N LYS A 280 32.51 -17.26 -17.15
CA LYS A 280 32.05 -18.40 -17.97
C LYS A 280 32.81 -19.67 -17.64
N ARG A 281 34.14 -19.59 -17.51
CA ARG A 281 34.99 -20.73 -17.12
C ARG A 281 34.63 -21.23 -15.72
N ALA A 282 34.49 -20.33 -14.74
CA ALA A 282 34.15 -20.68 -13.36
C ALA A 282 32.77 -21.36 -13.24
N LEU A 283 31.79 -20.93 -14.05
CA LEU A 283 30.45 -21.51 -14.09
C LEU A 283 30.33 -22.73 -15.03
N GLY A 284 31.41 -23.07 -15.75
CA GLY A 284 31.43 -24.17 -16.72
C GLY A 284 30.45 -23.98 -17.88
N ILE A 285 30.23 -22.74 -18.34
CA ILE A 285 29.32 -22.41 -19.45
C ILE A 285 30.08 -22.54 -20.78
N GLN A 286 29.57 -23.37 -21.68
CA GLN A 286 30.23 -23.70 -22.95
C GLN A 286 29.57 -23.07 -24.18
N CYS A 287 28.31 -22.65 -24.08
CA CYS A 287 27.55 -22.11 -25.21
C CYS A 287 27.47 -20.58 -25.20
N SER A 288 27.28 -20.01 -26.40
CA SER A 288 27.21 -18.56 -26.65
C SER A 288 25.81 -17.97 -26.52
N GLU A 289 24.75 -18.74 -26.82
CA GLU A 289 23.36 -18.25 -26.86
C GLU A 289 22.41 -18.97 -25.89
N CYS A 290 22.93 -19.55 -24.80
CA CYS A 290 22.10 -20.22 -23.82
C CYS A 290 21.61 -19.30 -22.70
N GLU A 291 20.51 -19.71 -22.09
CA GLU A 291 20.04 -19.18 -20.83
C GLU A 291 20.34 -20.17 -19.70
N HIS A 292 20.97 -19.69 -18.65
CA HIS A 292 21.25 -20.48 -17.46
C HIS A 292 20.69 -19.82 -16.21
N ILE A 293 20.14 -20.66 -15.32
CA ILE A 293 19.78 -20.26 -13.96
C ILE A 293 20.58 -21.14 -13.00
N PHE A 294 21.39 -20.49 -12.18
CA PHE A 294 22.14 -21.12 -11.12
C PHE A 294 21.58 -20.71 -9.76
N ILE A 295 21.41 -21.68 -8.87
CA ILE A 295 21.07 -21.40 -7.47
C ILE A 295 22.25 -21.83 -6.60
N PHE A 296 22.80 -20.86 -5.89
CA PHE A 296 23.81 -21.06 -4.87
C PHE A 296 23.16 -20.91 -3.50
N LYS A 297 23.45 -21.87 -2.62
CA LYS A 297 23.05 -21.82 -1.22
C LYS A 297 24.31 -21.61 -0.37
N GLU A 298 24.45 -22.31 0.74
CA GLU A 298 25.64 -22.22 1.58
C GLU A 298 26.88 -22.82 0.88
N ASN A 299 28.05 -22.27 1.18
CA ASN A 299 29.35 -22.68 0.62
C ASN A 299 29.38 -22.66 -0.92
N PRO A 300 29.35 -21.46 -1.56
CA PRO A 300 29.34 -21.34 -3.02
C PRO A 300 30.57 -21.97 -3.70
N GLU A 301 31.65 -22.24 -2.96
CA GLU A 301 32.85 -22.93 -3.43
C GLU A 301 32.59 -24.37 -3.89
N LEU A 302 31.55 -25.03 -3.36
CA LEU A 302 31.15 -26.38 -3.79
C LEU A 302 30.38 -26.38 -5.12
N GLY A 303 30.12 -25.21 -5.68
CA GLY A 303 29.36 -25.03 -6.92
C GLY A 303 27.87 -24.81 -6.70
N PRO A 304 27.10 -24.65 -7.80
CA PRO A 304 25.67 -24.40 -7.75
C PRO A 304 24.89 -25.67 -7.35
N VAL A 305 23.88 -25.51 -6.49
CA VAL A 305 22.97 -26.60 -6.07
C VAL A 305 22.03 -26.98 -7.21
N VAL A 306 21.61 -25.98 -7.99
CA VAL A 306 20.80 -26.19 -9.18
C VAL A 306 21.46 -25.48 -10.35
N ARG A 307 21.57 -26.21 -11.46
CA ARG A 307 21.97 -25.69 -12.76
C ARG A 307 20.88 -26.05 -13.76
N LEU A 308 20.10 -25.06 -14.16
CA LEU A 308 19.16 -25.20 -15.27
C LEU A 308 19.78 -24.56 -16.51
N THR A 309 19.84 -25.33 -17.58
CA THR A 309 20.27 -24.87 -18.90
C THR A 309 19.09 -24.99 -19.84
N SER A 310 18.80 -23.93 -20.58
CA SER A 310 17.79 -23.95 -21.63
C SER A 310 18.46 -23.73 -22.98
N ASP A 311 18.61 -24.82 -23.72
CA ASP A 311 19.13 -24.79 -25.09
C ASP A 311 17.96 -24.53 -26.04
N ASN A 312 17.91 -23.34 -26.64
CA ASN A 312 16.93 -22.89 -27.67
C ASN A 312 15.45 -22.83 -27.25
N ARG A 313 15.04 -23.38 -26.10
CA ARG A 313 13.70 -23.18 -25.51
C ARG A 313 13.71 -21.97 -24.58
N GLN A 314 12.66 -21.15 -24.63
CA GLN A 314 12.46 -20.11 -23.64
C GLN A 314 11.93 -20.74 -22.34
N LEU A 315 12.61 -20.50 -21.21
CA LEU A 315 12.14 -20.93 -19.90
C LEU A 315 10.81 -20.26 -19.54
N SER A 316 9.81 -21.05 -19.15
CA SER A 316 8.52 -20.50 -18.73
C SER A 316 8.61 -19.81 -17.36
N THR A 317 7.71 -18.88 -17.08
CA THR A 317 7.62 -18.21 -15.79
C THR A 317 7.31 -19.18 -14.65
N GLU A 318 6.54 -20.22 -14.95
CA GLU A 318 6.14 -21.27 -14.01
C GLU A 318 7.34 -22.16 -13.68
N GLU A 319 8.10 -22.61 -14.69
CA GLU A 319 9.32 -23.41 -14.52
C GLU A 319 10.33 -22.68 -13.61
N ILE A 320 10.52 -21.37 -13.84
CA ILE A 320 11.41 -20.53 -13.02
C ILE A 320 10.85 -20.41 -11.58
N SER A 321 9.55 -20.17 -11.44
CA SER A 321 8.90 -19.99 -10.14
C SER A 321 8.95 -21.28 -9.30
N GLU A 322 8.68 -22.43 -9.90
CA GLU A 322 8.74 -23.73 -9.22
C GLU A 322 10.16 -24.09 -8.80
N LEU A 323 11.15 -23.85 -9.68
CA LEU A 323 12.55 -24.11 -9.39
C LEU A 323 13.04 -23.29 -8.19
N ILE A 324 12.70 -22.00 -8.15
CA ILE A 324 13.06 -21.11 -7.03
C ILE A 324 12.30 -21.52 -5.78
N HIS A 325 11.01 -21.85 -5.89
CA HIS A 325 10.20 -22.24 -4.74
C HIS A 325 10.72 -23.52 -4.07
N LYS A 326 11.11 -24.54 -4.85
CA LYS A 326 11.72 -25.78 -4.35
C LYS A 326 13.05 -25.51 -3.62
N ASN A 327 13.74 -24.42 -3.93
CA ASN A 327 15.05 -24.08 -3.40
C ASN A 327 15.06 -22.80 -2.55
N LYS A 328 13.89 -22.38 -2.04
CA LYS A 328 13.73 -21.10 -1.33
C LYS A 328 14.59 -20.95 -0.07
N PHE A 329 14.84 -22.05 0.63
CA PHE A 329 15.60 -22.06 1.88
C PHE A 329 17.02 -22.58 1.73
N LEU A 330 17.90 -21.95 2.51
CA LEU A 330 19.20 -22.47 2.89
C LEU A 330 19.02 -23.84 3.60
N GLN A 331 20.05 -24.68 3.60
CA GLN A 331 20.03 -25.96 4.30
C GLN A 331 19.79 -25.78 5.81
N LEU A 332 20.44 -24.78 6.41
CA LEU A 332 20.20 -24.37 7.79
C LEU A 332 19.73 -22.90 7.81
N PRO A 333 18.43 -22.64 7.61
CA PRO A 333 17.90 -21.28 7.53
C PRO A 333 17.92 -20.61 8.91
N ARG A 334 18.16 -19.30 8.91
CA ARG A 334 18.02 -18.45 10.11
C ARG A 334 16.61 -17.89 10.21
N LEU A 335 16.05 -17.91 11.42
CA LEU A 335 14.77 -17.29 11.74
C LEU A 335 14.95 -15.76 11.85
N SER A 336 14.75 -15.08 10.73
CA SER A 336 14.97 -13.63 10.59
C SER A 336 13.69 -12.79 10.61
N SER A 337 12.51 -13.38 10.40
CA SER A 337 11.22 -12.69 10.36
C SER A 337 10.06 -13.62 10.69
N MET A 338 8.87 -13.05 10.93
CA MET A 338 7.67 -13.84 11.20
C MET A 338 7.25 -14.71 10.00
N GLY A 339 7.33 -14.18 8.77
CA GLY A 339 7.01 -14.95 7.56
C GLY A 339 7.92 -16.16 7.34
N PHE A 340 9.22 -16.02 7.63
CA PHE A 340 10.15 -17.17 7.62
C PHE A 340 9.76 -18.22 8.67
N PHE A 341 9.37 -17.78 9.87
CA PHE A 341 8.96 -18.70 10.93
C PHE A 341 7.66 -19.43 10.59
N ASP A 342 6.69 -18.76 9.98
CA ASP A 342 5.43 -19.39 9.55
C ASP A 342 5.64 -20.46 8.47
N ASP A 343 6.53 -20.20 7.51
CA ASP A 343 6.84 -21.15 6.44
C ASP A 343 7.65 -22.36 6.92
N LEU A 344 8.61 -22.16 7.83
CA LEU A 344 9.49 -23.21 8.33
C LEU A 344 8.81 -24.03 9.44
N CYS A 345 7.96 -23.38 10.24
CA CYS A 345 7.28 -23.94 11.40
C CYS A 345 5.77 -23.74 11.34
N PRO A 346 5.08 -24.44 10.40
CA PRO A 346 3.66 -24.30 10.22
C PRO A 346 2.87 -24.86 11.41
N VAL A 347 1.65 -24.35 11.58
CA VAL A 347 0.69 -24.90 12.55
C VAL A 347 0.32 -26.31 12.12
N SER A 348 0.41 -27.27 13.04
CA SER A 348 0.14 -28.67 12.76
C SER A 348 -0.78 -29.33 13.77
N SER A 349 -1.56 -30.31 13.30
CA SER A 349 -2.53 -31.03 14.11
C SER A 349 -1.85 -32.03 15.06
N ARG A 350 -2.62 -32.58 16.01
CA ARG A 350 -2.08 -33.53 17.01
C ARG A 350 -1.64 -34.86 16.41
N SER A 351 -2.28 -35.31 15.33
CA SER A 351 -2.01 -36.58 14.65
C SER A 351 -0.80 -36.50 13.72
N LEU A 352 -0.61 -35.34 13.07
CA LEU A 352 0.49 -35.08 12.16
C LEU A 352 1.30 -33.88 12.66
N ARG A 353 2.04 -34.08 13.75
CA ARG A 353 2.89 -33.02 14.34
C ARG A 353 4.05 -32.68 13.41
N HIS A 354 4.27 -31.39 13.16
CA HIS A 354 5.48 -30.86 12.55
C HIS A 354 6.37 -30.31 13.67
N PHE A 355 7.58 -30.86 13.79
CA PHE A 355 8.52 -30.44 14.83
C PHE A 355 9.54 -29.47 14.26
N CYS A 356 9.72 -28.36 14.94
CA CYS A 356 10.73 -27.37 14.64
C CYS A 356 11.83 -27.38 15.67
N ILE A 357 13.04 -27.63 15.20
CA ILE A 357 14.24 -27.64 16.00
C ILE A 357 14.92 -26.30 15.78
N ILE A 358 15.03 -25.52 16.84
CA ILE A 358 15.61 -24.18 16.83
C ILE A 358 16.95 -24.26 17.55
N LEU A 359 18.00 -23.89 16.83
CA LEU A 359 19.35 -23.80 17.32
C LEU A 359 19.62 -22.38 17.82
N PRO A 360 19.72 -22.14 19.14
CA PRO A 360 20.12 -20.84 19.66
C PRO A 360 21.62 -20.62 19.38
N VAL A 361 21.93 -19.57 18.66
CA VAL A 361 23.30 -19.17 18.30
C VAL A 361 23.48 -17.69 18.63
N PHE A 362 24.68 -17.29 19.01
CA PHE A 362 25.16 -15.92 19.16
C PHE A 362 26.01 -15.53 17.95
N ASP A 363 25.99 -14.25 17.61
CA ASP A 363 26.75 -13.69 16.47
C ASP A 363 28.23 -13.50 16.84
N THR A 364 28.90 -14.58 17.29
CA THR A 364 30.31 -14.62 17.70
C THR A 364 31.11 -15.57 16.80
N SER A 365 32.43 -15.39 16.71
CA SER A 365 33.31 -16.22 15.88
C SER A 365 33.26 -17.71 16.25
N ASP A 366 33.23 -18.00 17.55
CA ASP A 366 33.42 -19.35 18.08
C ASP A 366 32.21 -20.25 17.78
N GLU A 367 31.03 -19.65 17.59
CA GLU A 367 29.80 -20.36 17.26
C GLU A 367 29.60 -20.61 15.76
N LYS A 368 30.47 -20.03 14.92
CA LYS A 368 30.46 -20.31 13.47
C LYS A 368 30.87 -21.76 13.18
N GLU A 369 31.83 -22.29 13.93
CA GLU A 369 32.23 -23.70 13.79
C GLU A 369 31.10 -24.65 14.16
N TYR A 370 30.36 -24.33 15.21
CA TYR A 370 29.20 -25.08 15.66
C TYR A 370 28.08 -25.07 14.61
N THR A 371 27.76 -23.89 14.07
CA THR A 371 26.78 -23.74 12.98
C THR A 371 27.23 -24.49 11.72
N LYS A 372 28.53 -24.50 11.40
CA LYS A 372 29.10 -25.26 10.29
C LYS A 372 28.96 -26.77 10.50
N ALA A 373 29.22 -27.26 11.71
CA ALA A 373 29.02 -28.68 12.05
C ALA A 373 27.55 -29.09 11.93
N MET A 374 26.62 -28.27 12.44
CA MET A 374 25.18 -28.51 12.29
C MET A 374 24.74 -28.47 10.83
N ARG A 375 25.29 -27.57 10.02
CA ARG A 375 24.98 -27.52 8.58
C ARG A 375 25.40 -28.81 7.88
N LYS A 376 26.62 -29.30 8.14
CA LYS A 376 27.10 -30.57 7.59
C LYS A 376 26.17 -31.73 7.97
N PHE A 377 25.68 -31.73 9.21
CA PHE A 377 24.70 -32.70 9.68
C PHE A 377 23.37 -32.64 8.93
N VAL A 378 22.77 -31.46 8.82
CA VAL A 378 21.50 -31.28 8.09
C VAL A 378 21.66 -31.71 6.64
N GLN A 379 22.81 -31.42 6.03
CA GLN A 379 23.12 -31.87 4.67
C GLN A 379 23.16 -33.40 4.56
N THR A 380 23.83 -34.09 5.50
CA THR A 380 23.94 -35.55 5.51
C THR A 380 22.59 -36.26 5.72
N TYR A 381 21.70 -35.70 6.55
CA TYR A 381 20.44 -36.35 6.95
C TYR A 381 19.17 -35.66 6.41
N SER A 382 19.29 -34.81 5.41
CA SER A 382 18.19 -33.97 4.89
C SER A 382 16.95 -34.77 4.47
N ASP A 383 17.13 -35.87 3.74
CA ASP A 383 16.03 -36.72 3.27
C ASP A 383 15.26 -37.33 4.45
N GLN A 384 15.97 -37.85 5.45
CA GLN A 384 15.36 -38.48 6.64
C GLN A 384 14.57 -37.45 7.47
N LEU A 385 15.14 -36.26 7.70
CA LEU A 385 14.47 -35.18 8.41
C LEU A 385 13.18 -34.73 7.72
N SER A 386 13.18 -34.71 6.38
CA SER A 386 12.00 -34.36 5.60
C SER A 386 10.87 -35.39 5.75
N THR A 387 11.21 -36.69 5.76
CA THR A 387 10.23 -37.77 5.97
C THR A 387 9.62 -37.75 7.37
N GLU A 388 10.41 -37.36 8.37
CA GLU A 388 9.96 -37.24 9.76
C GLU A 388 9.23 -35.91 10.04
N ARG A 389 9.12 -35.01 9.04
CA ARG A 389 8.47 -33.69 9.16
C ARG A 389 9.13 -32.82 10.24
N VAL A 390 10.46 -32.90 10.29
CA VAL A 390 11.33 -32.17 11.21
C VAL A 390 12.06 -31.10 10.42
N HIS A 391 11.98 -29.85 10.89
CA HIS A 391 12.74 -28.76 10.31
C HIS A 391 13.75 -28.20 11.31
N ILE A 392 15.00 -28.00 10.89
CA ILE A 392 16.07 -27.47 11.73
C ILE A 392 16.41 -26.07 11.25
N SER A 393 16.32 -25.10 12.17
CA SER A 393 16.58 -23.69 11.91
C SER A 393 17.50 -23.11 12.98
N SER A 394 18.17 -22.00 12.67
CA SER A 394 19.01 -21.26 13.62
C SER A 394 18.35 -19.96 14.03
N ILE A 395 18.63 -19.47 15.23
CA ILE A 395 18.16 -18.16 15.70
C ILE A 395 19.28 -17.42 16.39
N PHE A 396 19.41 -16.13 16.07
CA PHE A 396 20.35 -15.25 16.75
C PHE A 396 19.74 -14.70 18.04
N VAL A 397 20.18 -15.25 19.18
CA VAL A 397 19.63 -14.92 20.51
C VAL A 397 19.79 -13.44 20.85
N ASN A 398 20.90 -12.83 20.43
CA ASN A 398 21.18 -11.42 20.64
C ASN A 398 20.25 -10.48 19.85
N LYS A 399 19.82 -10.87 18.64
CA LYS A 399 18.92 -10.09 17.78
C LYS A 399 17.45 -10.34 18.12
N GLN A 400 17.06 -11.59 18.34
CA GLN A 400 15.67 -12.02 18.57
C GLN A 400 15.32 -12.16 20.06
N ARG A 401 15.70 -11.19 20.90
CA ARG A 401 15.56 -11.29 22.37
C ARG A 401 14.11 -11.49 22.81
N GLN A 402 13.19 -10.68 22.28
CA GLN A 402 11.76 -10.71 22.63
C GLN A 402 11.10 -12.06 22.35
N PHE A 403 11.53 -12.76 21.30
CA PHE A 403 11.08 -14.11 20.99
C PHE A 403 11.68 -15.13 21.95
N MET A 404 12.99 -15.04 22.20
CA MET A 404 13.70 -15.98 23.06
C MET A 404 13.34 -15.86 24.55
N ASP A 405 12.92 -14.68 25.02
CA ASP A 405 12.58 -14.40 26.41
C ASP A 405 11.46 -15.31 26.95
N GLU A 406 10.46 -15.63 26.14
CA GLU A 406 9.35 -16.54 26.51
C GLU A 406 9.83 -17.97 26.80
N PHE A 407 10.96 -18.37 26.21
CA PHE A 407 11.54 -19.70 26.38
C PHE A 407 12.62 -19.74 27.48
N LYS A 408 12.92 -18.61 28.15
CA LYS A 408 13.95 -18.50 29.19
C LYS A 408 13.54 -19.04 30.55
N HIS A 409 12.25 -19.16 30.85
CA HIS A 409 11.76 -19.54 32.19
C HIS A 409 12.22 -20.93 32.69
N VAL A 410 12.81 -21.75 31.80
CA VAL A 410 13.36 -23.09 32.12
C VAL A 410 14.89 -23.13 31.94
N ARG A 411 15.52 -22.01 31.53
CA ARG A 411 16.93 -21.95 31.12
C ARG A 411 17.91 -21.74 32.28
N SER A 412 17.44 -21.39 33.48
CA SER A 412 18.29 -21.00 34.63
C SER A 412 19.16 -22.12 35.23
N THR A 413 19.20 -23.31 34.62
CA THR A 413 20.07 -24.42 35.02
C THR A 413 21.08 -24.84 33.94
N TYR A 414 21.07 -24.20 32.77
CA TYR A 414 21.84 -24.64 31.59
C TYR A 414 22.67 -23.50 30.97
N GLU A 415 23.33 -22.71 31.80
CA GLU A 415 24.16 -21.59 31.34
C GLU A 415 25.44 -22.01 30.61
N GLU A 416 25.83 -23.29 30.64
CA GLU A 416 27.09 -23.75 30.02
C GLU A 416 26.91 -24.73 28.85
N ASN A 417 25.68 -25.18 28.57
CA ASN A 417 25.45 -26.41 27.82
C ASN A 417 24.59 -26.20 26.56
N ARG A 418 25.19 -26.55 25.41
CA ARG A 418 24.72 -26.41 24.02
C ARG A 418 23.37 -27.10 23.78
N SER A 419 22.31 -26.47 24.27
CA SER A 419 20.95 -26.99 24.29
C SER A 419 20.21 -26.61 23.02
N ILE A 420 19.36 -27.51 22.57
CA ILE A 420 18.53 -27.34 21.37
C ILE A 420 17.08 -27.17 21.81
N LEU A 421 16.37 -26.23 21.20
CA LEU A 421 14.95 -26.00 21.45
C LEU A 421 14.12 -26.80 20.46
N VAL A 422 13.29 -27.72 20.95
CA VAL A 422 12.27 -28.39 20.12
C VAL A 422 10.93 -27.70 20.34
N LEU A 423 10.28 -27.33 19.25
CA LEU A 423 9.04 -26.59 19.21
C LEU A 423 7.99 -27.34 18.39
N TRP A 424 6.77 -27.37 18.87
CA TRP A 424 5.60 -27.80 18.09
C TRP A 424 4.49 -26.76 18.21
N ARG A 425 4.07 -26.24 17.06
CA ARG A 425 3.08 -25.18 16.96
C ARG A 425 1.71 -25.76 16.62
N PHE A 426 0.75 -25.60 17.53
CA PHE A 426 -0.63 -26.08 17.37
C PHE A 426 -1.63 -24.94 17.15
N GLU A 427 -1.23 -23.69 17.43
CA GLU A 427 -1.96 -22.46 17.08
C GLU A 427 -0.95 -21.42 16.56
N TYR A 428 -1.39 -20.40 15.84
CA TYR A 428 -0.50 -19.31 15.40
C TYR A 428 0.19 -18.57 16.55
N VAL A 429 -0.47 -18.48 17.72
CA VAL A 429 -0.01 -17.68 18.86
C VAL A 429 0.55 -18.55 20.00
N LYS A 430 0.39 -19.88 19.94
CA LYS A 430 0.80 -20.80 21.01
C LYS A 430 1.56 -22.00 20.47
N ALA A 431 2.62 -22.35 21.18
CA ALA A 431 3.40 -23.54 20.90
C ALA A 431 3.75 -24.29 22.17
N LYS A 432 3.97 -25.59 22.03
CA LYS A 432 4.62 -26.41 23.05
C LYS A 432 6.10 -26.50 22.76
N TYR A 433 6.92 -26.50 23.79
CA TYR A 433 8.36 -26.60 23.62
C TYR A 433 9.03 -27.50 24.65
N LEU A 434 10.22 -27.96 24.30
CA LEU A 434 11.10 -28.76 25.15
C LEU A 434 12.55 -28.37 24.87
N TRP A 435 13.34 -28.21 25.93
CA TRP A 435 14.78 -28.03 25.83
C TRP A 435 15.48 -29.38 25.91
N LEU A 436 16.34 -29.65 24.94
CA LEU A 436 17.17 -30.84 24.91
C LEU A 436 18.63 -30.47 25.22
N PRO A 437 19.14 -30.78 26.44
CA PRO A 437 20.48 -30.40 26.84
C PRO A 437 21.55 -31.32 26.22
N ASN A 438 22.70 -30.76 25.83
CA ASN A 438 23.94 -31.49 25.49
C ASN A 438 23.83 -32.56 24.40
N ILE A 439 22.87 -32.45 23.48
CA ILE A 439 22.72 -33.43 22.40
C ILE A 439 23.83 -33.29 21.35
N TRP A 440 24.36 -32.09 21.14
CA TRP A 440 25.22 -31.80 19.97
C TRP A 440 26.70 -31.64 20.30
N SER A 441 27.54 -32.40 19.59
CA SER A 441 29.00 -32.31 19.61
C SER A 441 29.56 -31.69 18.32
N THR A 442 30.60 -30.87 18.44
CA THR A 442 31.35 -30.32 17.27
C THR A 442 32.28 -31.34 16.63
N LYS A 443 32.70 -32.38 17.37
CA LYS A 443 33.57 -33.44 16.85
C LYS A 443 32.81 -34.34 15.87
N PRO A 444 33.34 -34.58 14.65
CA PRO A 444 32.65 -35.34 13.62
C PRO A 444 32.38 -36.80 14.01
N GLU A 445 33.25 -37.43 14.79
CA GLU A 445 33.09 -38.81 15.27
C GLU A 445 31.84 -38.99 16.14
N ASN A 446 31.47 -37.96 16.91
CA ASN A 446 30.31 -37.98 17.80
C ASN A 446 29.04 -37.45 17.13
N MET A 447 29.10 -36.94 15.89
CA MET A 447 27.92 -36.42 15.19
C MET A 447 26.88 -37.50 14.91
N HIS A 448 27.31 -38.72 14.57
CA HIS A 448 26.38 -39.82 14.33
C HIS A 448 25.61 -40.22 15.59
N LYS A 449 26.30 -40.31 16.74
CA LYS A 449 25.67 -40.55 18.04
C LYS A 449 24.70 -39.43 18.43
N SER A 450 25.06 -38.18 18.11
CA SER A 450 24.20 -37.01 18.34
C SER A 450 22.92 -37.10 17.49
N PHE A 451 23.02 -37.59 16.24
CA PHE A 451 21.86 -37.84 15.36
C PHE A 451 20.90 -38.85 15.96
N GLU A 452 21.41 -40.04 16.30
CA GLU A 452 20.59 -41.14 16.79
C GLU A 452 19.88 -40.75 18.08
N THR A 453 20.60 -40.07 18.98
CA THR A 453 20.01 -39.52 20.19
C THR A 453 18.87 -38.54 19.87
N LEU A 454 19.09 -37.59 18.95
CA LEU A 454 18.07 -36.63 18.56
C LEU A 454 16.84 -37.32 17.93
N ARG A 455 17.07 -38.29 17.04
CA ARG A 455 16.03 -39.06 16.36
C ARG A 455 15.19 -39.86 17.33
N GLU A 456 15.83 -40.54 18.30
CA GLU A 456 15.12 -41.26 19.36
C GLU A 456 14.22 -40.31 20.17
N HIS A 457 14.70 -39.12 20.53
CA HIS A 457 13.88 -38.14 21.25
C HIS A 457 12.69 -37.67 20.43
N ILE A 458 12.87 -37.39 19.14
CA ILE A 458 11.79 -37.00 18.21
C ILE A 458 10.77 -38.14 18.08
N TYR A 459 11.24 -39.38 17.97
CA TYR A 459 10.39 -40.55 17.88
C TYR A 459 9.53 -40.74 19.14
N LEU A 460 10.13 -40.56 20.33
CA LEU A 460 9.42 -40.58 21.61
C LEU A 460 8.39 -39.43 21.71
N LEU A 461 8.71 -38.24 21.19
CA LEU A 461 7.78 -37.10 21.12
C LEU A 461 6.61 -37.38 20.16
N ALA A 462 6.88 -38.02 19.02
CA ALA A 462 5.88 -38.38 18.03
C ALA A 462 4.89 -39.43 18.58
N ARG A 463 5.40 -40.44 19.30
CA ARG A 463 4.59 -41.45 20.00
C ARG A 463 3.87 -40.90 21.24
N GLY A 464 4.26 -39.72 21.72
CA GLY A 464 3.65 -39.08 22.88
C GLY A 464 4.07 -39.67 24.23
N THR A 465 5.11 -40.51 24.25
CA THR A 465 5.72 -41.03 25.47
C THR A 465 6.52 -39.94 26.18
N LEU A 466 7.23 -39.11 25.41
CA LEU A 466 7.82 -37.87 25.90
C LEU A 466 6.80 -36.74 25.78
N LYS A 467 6.39 -36.16 26.92
CA LYS A 467 5.46 -35.03 26.96
C LYS A 467 6.23 -33.72 26.85
N MET A 468 5.71 -32.79 26.06
CA MET A 468 6.13 -31.39 26.11
C MET A 468 5.30 -30.68 27.16
N ASP A 469 5.91 -30.46 28.31
CA ASP A 469 5.24 -29.96 29.51
C ASP A 469 5.04 -28.45 29.49
N HIS A 470 5.87 -27.72 28.73
CA HIS A 470 5.81 -26.27 28.67
C HIS A 470 5.07 -25.76 27.43
N THR A 471 4.21 -24.78 27.66
CA THR A 471 3.53 -23.99 26.64
C THR A 471 4.05 -22.57 26.67
N ALA A 472 4.46 -22.04 25.52
CA ALA A 472 4.86 -20.65 25.37
C ALA A 472 3.93 -19.92 24.41
N ARG A 473 3.79 -18.61 24.62
CA ARG A 473 3.17 -17.72 23.65
C ARG A 473 4.23 -17.31 22.62
N ILE A 474 3.89 -17.42 21.34
CA ILE A 474 4.78 -16.98 20.27
C ILE A 474 4.69 -15.45 20.16
N ASN A 475 5.79 -14.77 20.50
CA ASN A 475 5.95 -13.34 20.27
C ASN A 475 6.39 -13.07 18.83
N HIS A 476 6.18 -11.83 18.38
CA HIS A 476 6.57 -11.43 17.03
C HIS A 476 8.11 -11.37 16.89
N LEU A 477 8.64 -12.04 15.87
CA LEU A 477 10.06 -11.98 15.53
C LEU A 477 10.41 -10.61 14.94
N THR A 478 11.52 -10.01 15.36
CA THR A 478 12.01 -8.76 14.77
C THR A 478 12.52 -9.04 13.36
N ASP A 479 11.99 -8.36 12.35
CA ASP A 479 12.42 -8.57 10.96
C ASP A 479 13.81 -7.95 10.72
N GLU A 480 14.81 -8.82 10.54
CA GLU A 480 16.21 -8.43 10.30
C GLU A 480 16.41 -7.72 8.96
N TYR A 481 15.49 -7.87 8.00
CA TYR A 481 15.59 -7.27 6.68
C TYR A 481 15.09 -5.84 6.63
N ILE A 482 14.35 -5.40 7.66
CA ILE A 482 13.88 -4.04 7.73
C ILE A 482 15.09 -3.13 7.96
N PRO A 483 15.37 -2.21 7.02
CA PRO A 483 16.48 -1.26 7.18
C PRO A 483 16.30 -0.46 8.46
N ASN A 484 17.40 -0.15 9.14
CA ASN A 484 17.37 0.64 10.38
C ASN A 484 16.61 1.97 10.15
N TRP A 485 15.99 2.53 11.19
CA TRP A 485 15.12 3.69 11.02
C TRP A 485 15.84 4.90 10.40
N PHE A 486 17.13 5.10 10.69
CA PHE A 486 17.96 6.11 10.01
C PHE A 486 18.09 5.88 8.50
N THR A 487 18.26 4.62 8.07
CA THR A 487 18.37 4.29 6.66
C THR A 487 17.00 4.30 5.98
N GLN A 488 15.91 4.05 6.73
CA GLN A 488 14.56 4.32 6.24
C GLN A 488 14.34 5.82 6.00
N ILE A 489 14.76 6.68 6.93
CA ILE A 489 14.66 8.13 6.78
C ILE A 489 15.52 8.60 5.62
N SER A 490 16.79 8.18 5.53
CA SER A 490 17.66 8.60 4.43
C SER A 490 17.13 8.13 3.08
N ARG A 491 16.65 6.88 2.98
CA ARG A 491 15.96 6.41 1.77
C ARG A 491 14.70 7.22 1.50
N THR A 492 13.93 7.59 2.51
CA THR A 492 12.73 8.42 2.33
C THR A 492 13.09 9.81 1.84
N ILE A 493 14.18 10.41 2.31
CA ILE A 493 14.68 11.71 1.84
C ILE A 493 15.20 11.60 0.41
N VAL A 494 16.01 10.59 0.08
CA VAL A 494 16.47 10.34 -1.29
C VAL A 494 15.27 10.08 -2.22
N ARG A 495 14.27 9.31 -1.77
CA ARG A 495 13.01 9.07 -2.50
C ARG A 495 12.22 10.36 -2.67
N MET A 496 12.20 11.24 -1.68
CA MET A 496 11.53 12.53 -1.76
C MET A 496 12.25 13.44 -2.77
N ALA A 497 13.59 13.45 -2.75
CA ALA A 497 14.41 14.18 -3.72
C ALA A 497 14.25 13.63 -5.14
N GLU A 498 14.25 12.30 -5.35
CA GLU A 498 13.96 11.67 -6.63
C GLU A 498 12.55 11.98 -7.10
N THR A 499 11.55 11.90 -6.22
CA THR A 499 10.16 12.21 -6.56
C THR A 499 10.02 13.67 -6.96
N VAL A 500 10.64 14.60 -6.23
CA VAL A 500 10.68 16.04 -6.58
C VAL A 500 11.40 16.23 -7.91
N TRP A 501 12.53 15.55 -8.13
CA TRP A 501 13.28 15.60 -9.39
C TRP A 501 12.46 15.09 -10.58
N PHE A 502 11.66 14.04 -10.38
CA PHE A 502 10.81 13.45 -11.41
C PHE A 502 9.44 14.14 -11.58
N HIS A 503 8.99 14.91 -10.58
CA HIS A 503 7.71 15.63 -10.61
C HIS A 503 7.87 17.11 -10.97
N ILE A 504 9.09 17.64 -11.00
CA ILE A 504 9.37 18.91 -11.66
C ILE A 504 9.18 18.71 -13.17
N THR A 505 7.97 18.97 -13.64
CA THR A 505 7.73 19.25 -15.05
C THR A 505 8.46 20.55 -15.40
N ARG A 506 8.85 20.71 -16.67
CA ARG A 506 9.59 21.90 -17.15
C ARG A 506 8.88 23.22 -16.81
N GLU A 507 7.57 23.18 -16.59
CA GLU A 507 6.71 24.34 -16.30
C GLU A 507 6.59 24.67 -14.80
N GLU A 508 6.82 23.70 -13.90
CA GLU A 508 6.77 23.87 -12.44
C GLU A 508 8.17 24.01 -11.80
N ALA A 509 9.24 23.83 -12.57
CA ALA A 509 10.63 23.97 -12.10
C ALA A 509 10.96 25.38 -11.60
N LEU A 510 10.51 26.39 -12.34
CA LEU A 510 10.84 27.81 -12.10
C LEU A 510 10.37 28.32 -10.74
N PRO A 511 9.10 28.09 -10.29
CA PRO A 511 8.68 28.51 -8.97
C PRO A 511 9.40 27.76 -7.84
N VAL A 512 9.70 26.46 -7.99
CA VAL A 512 10.44 25.70 -6.97
C VAL A 512 11.89 26.17 -6.86
N ILE A 513 12.58 26.37 -7.99
CA ILE A 513 13.94 26.93 -8.03
C ILE A 513 13.96 28.35 -7.45
N SER A 514 12.93 29.15 -7.71
CA SER A 514 12.78 30.49 -7.12
C SER A 514 12.64 30.44 -5.60
N VAL A 515 11.78 29.57 -5.05
CA VAL A 515 11.58 29.42 -3.60
C VAL A 515 12.86 28.93 -2.92
N VAL A 516 13.51 27.90 -3.46
CA VAL A 516 14.77 27.36 -2.92
C VAL A 516 15.89 28.41 -3.01
N GLY A 517 15.97 29.13 -4.13
CA GLY A 517 16.91 30.25 -4.31
C GLY A 517 16.69 31.36 -3.29
N THR A 518 15.43 31.74 -3.02
CA THR A 518 15.12 32.73 -1.98
C THR A 518 15.45 32.25 -0.57
N LEU A 519 15.17 30.99 -0.23
CA LEU A 519 15.54 30.44 1.07
C LEU A 519 17.06 30.39 1.25
N PHE A 520 17.79 29.95 0.24
CA PHE A 520 19.26 29.94 0.26
C PHE A 520 19.82 31.36 0.41
N PHE A 521 19.27 32.34 -0.32
CA PHE A 521 19.66 33.74 -0.20
C PHE A 521 19.39 34.29 1.21
N ILE A 522 18.22 33.99 1.80
CA ILE A 522 17.90 34.38 3.18
C ILE A 522 18.89 33.77 4.18
N PHE A 523 19.27 32.50 4.00
CA PHE A 523 20.25 31.84 4.87
C PHE A 523 21.65 32.44 4.73
N VAL A 524 22.10 32.73 3.51
CA VAL A 524 23.43 33.32 3.25
C VAL A 524 23.48 34.75 3.80
N VAL A 525 22.47 35.57 3.53
CA VAL A 525 22.38 36.94 4.05
C VAL A 525 22.24 36.93 5.56
N GLY A 526 21.43 36.03 6.13
CA GLY A 526 21.28 35.87 7.58
C GLY A 526 22.58 35.44 8.27
N TYR A 527 23.32 34.50 7.67
CA TYR A 527 24.63 34.09 8.16
C TYR A 527 25.66 35.23 8.08
N TRP A 528 25.69 35.97 6.97
CA TRP A 528 26.58 37.11 6.79
C TRP A 528 26.27 38.27 7.76
N LEU A 529 24.98 38.56 7.98
CA LEU A 529 24.54 39.53 8.99
C LEU A 529 24.90 39.08 10.41
N ASN A 530 24.70 37.81 10.75
CA ASN A 530 25.09 37.28 12.06
C ASN A 530 26.61 37.35 12.27
N TRP A 531 27.39 37.06 11.23
CA TRP A 531 28.85 37.20 11.25
C TRP A 531 29.28 38.65 11.50
N LEU A 532 28.69 39.63 10.79
CA LEU A 532 28.93 41.06 11.00
C LEU A 532 28.55 41.53 12.41
N VAL A 533 27.42 41.06 12.94
CA VAL A 533 26.99 41.37 14.31
C VAL A 533 27.95 40.77 15.34
N SER A 534 28.44 39.55 15.11
CA SER A 534 29.40 38.90 16.02
C SER A 534 30.75 39.64 16.09
N ASP A 535 31.19 40.27 15.00
CA ASP A 535 32.41 41.09 14.98
C ASP A 535 32.23 42.40 15.75
N SER A 536 31.06 43.02 15.65
CA SER A 536 30.73 44.21 16.47
C SER A 536 30.56 43.90 17.96
N ALA A 537 30.15 42.68 18.31
CA ALA A 537 30.04 42.22 19.70
C ALA A 537 31.43 42.02 20.35
N LYS A 538 32.42 41.52 19.59
CA LYS A 538 33.81 41.41 20.07
C LYS A 538 34.46 42.77 20.34
N GLN A 539 34.05 43.81 19.62
CA GLN A 539 34.60 45.16 19.80
C GLN A 539 34.08 45.86 21.07
N LYS A 540 32.87 45.51 21.55
CA LYS A 540 32.31 46.07 22.81
C LYS A 540 32.89 45.44 24.08
N GLN A 541 33.46 44.23 24.03
CA GLN A 541 34.07 43.58 25.19
C GLN A 541 35.47 44.13 25.55
N PHE A 542 36.14 44.86 24.65
CA PHE A 542 37.49 45.39 24.89
C PHE A 542 37.55 46.75 25.61
N GLN A 543 36.40 47.35 25.97
CA GLN A 543 36.35 48.72 26.55
C GLN A 543 35.82 48.82 27.99
N GLN A 544 35.55 47.71 28.68
CA GLN A 544 35.08 47.73 30.08
C GLN A 544 35.94 46.86 31.01
N GLU A 545 37.22 47.17 31.15
CA GLU A 545 37.97 46.81 32.35
C GLU A 545 38.89 47.97 32.77
N LYS A 546 38.47 48.68 33.84
CA LYS A 546 39.36 49.44 34.73
C LYS A 546 38.83 49.35 36.18
N PRO A 547 39.71 49.35 37.21
CA PRO A 547 39.40 48.74 38.50
C PRO A 547 39.23 49.72 39.69
N GLN A 548 38.79 49.13 40.82
CA GLN A 548 38.81 49.61 42.23
C GLN A 548 37.72 50.61 42.70
N PHE A 549 36.94 50.28 43.75
CA PHE A 549 37.25 50.51 45.19
C PHE A 549 35.97 50.45 46.07
N GLY A 550 36.01 49.73 47.21
CA GLY A 550 35.47 50.16 48.52
C GLY A 550 33.96 50.11 48.89
N THR A 551 33.64 49.18 49.80
CA THR A 551 32.76 49.28 51.00
C THR A 551 31.22 49.26 50.92
N GLU A 552 30.68 48.15 51.45
CA GLU A 552 29.64 47.99 52.52
C GLU A 552 28.36 48.84 52.52
N GLN A 553 27.20 48.16 52.46
CA GLN A 553 26.28 48.00 53.62
C GLN A 553 25.13 46.98 53.34
N LYS A 554 25.00 46.02 54.28
CA LYS A 554 23.83 45.29 54.86
C LYS A 554 22.52 45.14 54.02
N GLU A 555 21.75 44.04 54.05
CA GLU A 555 21.26 43.29 55.22
C GLU A 555 20.43 42.04 54.78
N TRP A 556 20.58 40.93 55.52
CA TRP A 556 19.64 39.82 55.83
C TRP A 556 19.12 38.78 54.79
N HIS A 557 19.21 37.50 55.22
CA HIS A 557 18.62 36.20 54.77
C HIS A 557 17.86 35.60 56.00
N PRO A 558 17.08 34.48 56.01
CA PRO A 558 16.58 33.52 54.98
C PRO A 558 15.12 32.93 55.21
N GLU A 559 14.71 31.99 54.34
CA GLU A 559 13.84 30.78 54.49
C GLU A 559 12.29 30.79 54.79
N ASP A 560 11.61 29.79 54.17
CA ASP A 560 10.20 29.26 54.12
C ASP A 560 9.32 29.29 55.42
N PRO A 561 8.03 28.81 55.55
CA PRO A 561 6.96 28.29 54.63
C PRO A 561 5.46 28.71 54.97
N LYS A 562 4.48 28.23 54.15
CA LYS A 562 3.08 27.76 54.43
C LYS A 562 1.95 28.64 55.06
N THR A 563 0.73 28.26 54.62
CA THR A 563 -0.59 28.15 55.32
C THR A 563 -1.64 29.29 55.37
N GLN A 564 -2.78 28.98 54.69
CA GLN A 564 -4.20 28.95 55.15
C GLN A 564 -5.05 30.20 55.49
N SER A 565 -6.32 30.06 55.05
CA SER A 565 -7.58 30.63 55.56
C SER A 565 -7.90 32.07 55.11
N THR A 566 -9.13 32.53 54.88
CA THR A 566 -10.46 32.21 55.45
C THR A 566 -11.61 32.81 54.58
N HIS A 567 -12.82 32.21 54.67
CA HIS A 567 -14.22 32.73 54.66
C HIS A 567 -14.50 34.24 54.44
N ARG A 568 -15.65 34.78 53.97
CA ARG A 568 -17.13 34.53 53.97
C ARG A 568 -17.73 35.64 53.04
N SER A 569 -18.93 35.65 52.43
CA SER A 569 -20.32 35.80 52.95
C SER A 569 -21.25 36.01 51.71
N SER A 570 -22.35 35.27 51.48
CA SER A 570 -23.77 35.56 51.86
C SER A 570 -24.21 37.02 51.57
N THR A 571 -25.33 37.41 50.96
CA THR A 571 -26.67 36.83 50.68
C THR A 571 -27.43 37.84 49.80
N SER A 572 -28.38 37.43 48.95
CA SER A 572 -29.71 38.08 48.86
C SER A 572 -30.70 37.27 48.02
N THR A 573 -31.96 37.37 48.44
CA THR A 573 -33.13 36.52 48.19
C THR A 573 -34.00 37.00 47.02
N GLY A 574 -34.65 36.06 46.32
CA GLY A 574 -35.75 36.33 45.40
C GLY A 574 -36.50 35.05 45.01
N THR A 575 -37.76 34.96 45.44
CA THR A 575 -38.66 33.79 45.43
C THR A 575 -39.19 33.35 44.05
N THR A 576 -39.03 32.05 43.77
CA THR A 576 -39.95 31.09 43.11
C THR A 576 -40.81 31.48 41.89
N LYS A 577 -40.52 30.85 40.75
CA LYS A 577 -41.50 30.07 39.95
C LYS A 577 -40.85 28.78 39.44
N ALA A 578 -41.17 27.67 40.10
CA ALA A 578 -40.74 26.34 39.69
C ALA A 578 -41.64 25.84 38.56
N SER A 579 -41.12 25.80 37.33
CA SER A 579 -41.69 24.98 36.25
C SER A 579 -41.24 23.54 36.47
N SER A 580 -42.17 22.60 36.61
CA SER A 580 -41.89 21.17 36.68
C SER A 580 -41.08 20.73 35.46
N CYS A 581 -39.77 20.57 35.64
CA CYS A 581 -38.87 20.09 34.59
C CYS A 581 -39.24 18.64 34.30
N THR A 582 -39.74 18.34 33.10
CA THR A 582 -40.04 16.96 32.71
C THR A 582 -38.78 16.11 32.77
N ALA A 583 -38.88 14.81 33.10
CA ALA A 583 -37.71 13.92 33.22
C ALA A 583 -36.79 13.97 31.98
N LYS A 584 -37.36 14.17 30.79
CA LYS A 584 -36.63 14.39 29.52
C LYS A 584 -35.78 15.67 29.54
N GLN A 585 -36.32 16.78 30.03
CA GLN A 585 -35.60 18.05 30.16
C GLN A 585 -34.50 17.99 31.22
N ARG A 586 -34.71 17.21 32.30
CA ARG A 586 -33.68 16.97 33.31
C ARG A 586 -32.48 16.19 32.74
N ILE A 587 -32.74 15.11 32.02
CA ILE A 587 -31.69 14.30 31.37
C ILE A 587 -30.90 15.15 30.37
N TRP A 588 -31.59 15.96 29.56
CA TRP A 588 -30.91 16.84 28.61
C TRP A 588 -30.00 17.84 29.31
N ARG A 589 -30.46 18.54 30.36
CA ARG A 589 -29.61 19.49 31.11
C ARG A 589 -28.39 18.85 31.75
N GLU A 590 -28.48 17.59 32.17
CA GLU A 590 -27.34 16.85 32.73
C GLU A 590 -26.34 16.42 31.64
N MET A 591 -26.82 16.06 30.45
CA MET A 591 -25.99 15.52 29.36
C MET A 591 -25.45 16.59 28.40
N GLU A 592 -26.16 17.69 28.19
CA GLU A 592 -25.80 18.79 27.29
C GLU A 592 -24.35 19.28 27.45
N PRO A 593 -23.82 19.54 28.68
CA PRO A 593 -22.43 19.97 28.82
C PRO A 593 -21.40 18.87 28.49
N MET A 594 -21.81 17.61 28.37
CA MET A 594 -20.93 16.47 28.08
C MET A 594 -20.91 16.08 26.60
N ILE A 595 -21.82 16.62 25.78
CA ILE A 595 -21.91 16.32 24.35
C ILE A 595 -21.29 17.48 23.57
N HIS A 596 -20.11 17.26 23.02
CA HIS A 596 -19.37 18.30 22.29
C HIS A 596 -19.52 18.18 20.77
N GLU A 597 -19.62 19.32 20.07
CA GLU A 597 -19.49 19.35 18.61
C GLU A 597 -18.06 18.98 18.24
N LEU A 598 -17.88 18.00 17.35
CA LEU A 598 -16.58 17.63 16.83
C LEU A 598 -16.09 18.72 15.85
N ARG A 599 -15.26 19.62 16.37
CA ARG A 599 -14.50 20.67 15.68
C ARG A 599 -13.00 20.45 15.85
N ALA A 600 -12.15 21.14 15.08
CA ALA A 600 -10.69 21.05 15.17
C ALA A 600 -10.16 21.18 16.62
N GLU A 601 -10.72 22.13 17.39
CA GLU A 601 -10.38 22.35 18.80
C GLU A 601 -10.65 21.11 19.70
N THR A 602 -11.75 20.41 19.43
CA THR A 602 -12.20 19.25 20.22
C THR A 602 -11.68 17.92 19.67
N TYR A 603 -11.20 17.90 18.41
CA TYR A 603 -10.73 16.71 17.71
C TYR A 603 -9.60 16.01 18.47
N PHE A 604 -8.64 16.78 18.99
CA PHE A 604 -7.53 16.24 19.76
C PHE A 604 -7.99 15.51 21.01
N GLY A 605 -8.93 16.07 21.77
CA GLY A 605 -9.45 15.48 23.00
C GLY A 605 -10.43 14.32 22.77
N LEU A 606 -11.27 14.42 21.74
CA LEU A 606 -12.30 13.43 21.44
C LEU A 606 -11.80 12.26 20.60
N ILE A 607 -10.74 12.38 19.81
CA ILE A 607 -10.34 11.34 18.87
C ILE A 607 -8.86 11.01 18.99
N ARG A 608 -7.96 12.01 18.93
CA ARG A 608 -6.52 11.77 18.76
C ARG A 608 -5.78 11.38 20.04
N LEU A 609 -6.13 11.97 21.19
CA LEU A 609 -5.43 11.80 22.47
C LEU A 609 -6.21 10.90 23.45
N LEU A 610 -7.05 10.00 22.93
CA LEU A 610 -7.77 9.04 23.75
C LEU A 610 -6.79 8.06 24.40
N LYS A 611 -6.94 7.83 25.72
CA LYS A 611 -6.21 6.78 26.42
C LYS A 611 -6.66 5.40 25.91
N PRO A 612 -5.78 4.38 25.91
CA PRO A 612 -6.15 3.02 25.53
C PRO A 612 -7.39 2.53 26.31
N GLY A 613 -8.39 2.02 25.60
CA GLY A 613 -9.67 1.58 26.20
C GLY A 613 -10.75 2.66 26.26
N CYS A 614 -10.44 3.93 25.99
CA CYS A 614 -11.44 4.98 25.84
C CYS A 614 -12.04 4.97 24.43
N ARG A 615 -13.35 5.20 24.32
CA ARG A 615 -14.10 5.20 23.06
C ARG A 615 -14.98 6.43 22.96
N SER A 616 -15.08 6.97 21.76
CA SER A 616 -15.89 8.16 21.48
C SER A 616 -17.11 7.79 20.66
N ILE A 617 -18.28 8.21 21.11
CA ILE A 617 -19.54 7.98 20.41
C ILE A 617 -19.95 9.30 19.77
N ILE A 618 -19.95 9.31 18.44
CA ILE A 618 -20.20 10.51 17.64
C ILE A 618 -21.43 10.27 16.78
N ILE A 619 -22.46 11.09 16.96
CA ILE A 619 -23.67 11.07 16.14
C ILE A 619 -23.53 12.05 14.97
N LEU A 620 -23.86 11.59 13.76
CA LEU A 620 -23.89 12.43 12.56
C LEU A 620 -25.26 13.08 12.46
N VAL A 621 -25.30 14.42 12.41
CA VAL A 621 -26.55 15.20 12.43
C VAL A 621 -26.57 16.25 11.34
N ASP A 622 -27.79 16.57 10.89
CA ASP A 622 -28.09 17.67 9.98
C ASP A 622 -28.71 18.85 10.77
N PRO A 623 -28.62 20.12 10.33
CA PRO A 623 -29.18 21.26 11.06
C PRO A 623 -30.65 21.10 11.41
N GLU A 624 -31.45 20.50 10.53
CA GLU A 624 -32.89 20.31 10.75
C GLU A 624 -33.20 19.19 11.76
N SER A 625 -32.31 18.19 11.88
CA SER A 625 -32.53 17.00 12.71
C SER A 625 -31.78 17.03 14.04
N LYS A 626 -30.85 17.98 14.20
CA LYS A 626 -29.92 18.07 15.33
C LYS A 626 -30.61 18.00 16.69
N ASP A 627 -31.53 18.92 16.99
CA ASP A 627 -32.07 19.05 18.35
C ASP A 627 -32.89 17.82 18.76
N ILE A 628 -33.63 17.25 17.81
CA ILE A 628 -34.43 16.04 18.04
C ILE A 628 -33.51 14.85 18.29
N LEU A 629 -32.52 14.61 17.42
CA LEU A 629 -31.61 13.48 17.53
C LEU A 629 -30.70 13.58 18.76
N LEU A 630 -30.21 14.77 19.11
CA LEU A 630 -29.40 14.97 20.31
C LEU A 630 -30.20 14.70 21.58
N SER A 631 -31.47 15.16 21.64
CA SER A 631 -32.35 14.89 22.78
C SER A 631 -32.64 13.40 22.98
N GLN A 632 -32.66 12.62 21.89
CA GLN A 632 -32.83 11.18 21.92
C GLN A 632 -31.53 10.47 22.27
N PHE A 633 -30.42 10.87 21.65
CA PHE A 633 -29.10 10.35 21.91
C PHE A 633 -28.75 10.50 23.40
N ALA A 634 -28.99 11.67 23.99
CA ALA A 634 -28.79 11.95 25.42
C ALA A 634 -29.51 10.94 26.34
N ARG A 635 -30.72 10.50 25.97
CA ARG A 635 -31.47 9.50 26.76
C ARG A 635 -30.79 8.13 26.76
N TYR A 636 -30.21 7.73 25.64
CA TYR A 636 -29.52 6.44 25.52
C TYR A 636 -28.16 6.43 26.21
N ILE A 637 -27.44 7.55 26.23
CA ILE A 637 -26.11 7.64 26.84
C ILE A 637 -26.13 8.09 28.31
N HIS A 638 -27.26 8.58 28.84
CA HIS A 638 -27.40 9.01 30.24
C HIS A 638 -26.96 7.95 31.28
N PRO A 639 -27.21 6.64 31.09
CA PRO A 639 -26.66 5.61 31.99
C PRO A 639 -25.13 5.55 32.02
N LEU A 640 -24.47 5.97 30.93
CA LEU A 640 -23.02 5.93 30.75
C LEU A 640 -22.31 7.21 31.21
N ARG A 641 -23.05 8.22 31.69
CA ARG A 641 -22.52 9.56 32.02
C ARG A 641 -21.36 9.58 33.02
N ASN A 642 -21.33 8.63 33.95
CA ASN A 642 -20.28 8.56 34.98
C ASN A 642 -19.05 7.75 34.53
N ASN A 643 -19.09 7.16 33.35
CA ASN A 643 -18.00 6.32 32.86
C ASN A 643 -16.95 7.15 32.11
N LYS A 644 -15.75 7.25 32.69
CA LYS A 644 -14.62 7.99 32.12
C LYS A 644 -14.04 7.37 30.85
N THR A 645 -14.44 6.15 30.47
CA THR A 645 -13.98 5.51 29.23
C THR A 645 -14.80 5.94 28.00
N PHE A 646 -15.95 6.61 28.18
CA PHE A 646 -16.76 7.07 27.06
C PHE A 646 -16.74 8.59 26.95
N SER A 647 -16.55 9.09 25.74
CA SER A 647 -16.78 10.49 25.39
C SER A 647 -17.90 10.58 24.36
N PHE A 648 -18.66 11.67 24.39
CA PHE A 648 -19.85 11.85 23.58
C PHE A 648 -19.74 13.12 22.74
N GLY A 649 -20.13 13.04 21.47
CA GLY A 649 -20.14 14.20 20.61
C GLY A 649 -21.04 14.05 19.40
N PHE A 650 -21.08 15.10 18.58
CA PHE A 650 -21.81 15.09 17.32
C PHE A 650 -21.02 15.78 16.21
N LEU A 651 -21.28 15.40 14.97
CA LEU A 651 -20.65 16.01 13.79
C LEU A 651 -21.73 16.48 12.82
N MET A 652 -21.62 17.74 12.39
CA MET A 652 -22.52 18.34 11.40
C MET A 652 -22.15 17.86 9.99
N VAL A 653 -23.07 17.18 9.32
CA VAL A 653 -22.84 16.60 7.98
C VAL A 653 -22.62 17.68 6.93
N ASN A 654 -23.41 18.76 6.94
CA ASN A 654 -23.31 19.84 5.95
C ASN A 654 -21.95 20.54 5.93
N LYS A 655 -21.25 20.61 7.07
CA LYS A 655 -19.91 21.21 7.15
C LYS A 655 -18.83 20.29 6.58
N ASN A 656 -19.13 19.01 6.34
CA ASN A 656 -18.17 17.96 6.01
C ASN A 656 -18.66 17.05 4.87
N LEU A 657 -19.43 17.60 3.92
CA LEU A 657 -20.15 16.83 2.92
C LEU A 657 -19.23 15.98 2.03
N ALA A 658 -18.09 16.54 1.62
CA ALA A 658 -17.09 15.82 0.81
C ALA A 658 -16.57 14.56 1.54
N TRP A 659 -16.18 14.70 2.81
CA TRP A 659 -15.74 13.57 3.63
C TRP A 659 -16.86 12.57 3.88
N PHE A 660 -18.08 13.04 4.18
CA PHE A 660 -19.22 12.16 4.42
C PHE A 660 -19.57 11.35 3.17
N ARG A 661 -19.44 11.93 1.97
CA ARG A 661 -19.60 11.20 0.70
C ARG A 661 -18.59 10.06 0.56
N SER A 662 -17.31 10.33 0.82
CA SER A 662 -16.28 9.28 0.83
C SER A 662 -16.53 8.20 1.88
N LEU A 663 -17.05 8.57 3.06
CA LEU A 663 -17.44 7.63 4.10
C LEU A 663 -18.60 6.72 3.64
N LEU A 664 -19.58 7.26 2.93
CA LEU A 664 -20.69 6.49 2.36
C LEU A 664 -20.19 5.51 1.28
N GLU A 665 -19.30 5.95 0.40
CA GLU A 665 -18.67 5.08 -0.61
C GLU A 665 -17.91 3.90 0.02
N LEU A 666 -17.30 4.09 1.20
CA LEU A 666 -16.61 3.02 1.94
C LEU A 666 -17.57 2.05 2.65
N THR A 667 -18.79 2.48 2.96
CA THR A 667 -19.74 1.73 3.80
C THR A 667 -20.81 0.98 3.02
N LEU A 668 -21.07 1.38 1.78
CA LEU A 668 -21.99 0.69 0.88
C LEU A 668 -21.42 -0.67 0.44
N PRO A 669 -22.21 -1.76 0.48
CA PRO A 669 -21.80 -3.05 -0.06
C PRO A 669 -21.67 -2.98 -1.59
N GLU A 670 -20.71 -3.72 -2.15
CA GLU A 670 -20.65 -3.97 -3.59
C GLU A 670 -21.93 -4.69 -4.02
N ASP A 671 -22.51 -4.29 -5.14
CA ASP A 671 -23.57 -5.04 -5.81
C ASP A 671 -22.93 -6.35 -6.35
N GLU A 672 -22.75 -7.36 -5.50
CA GLU A 672 -22.41 -8.71 -5.94
C GLU A 672 -23.63 -9.32 -6.65
N GLU A 673 -23.62 -9.30 -7.98
CA GLU A 673 -24.48 -10.18 -8.78
C GLU A 673 -23.94 -11.63 -8.67
N ASN A 674 -24.28 -12.31 -7.57
CA ASN A 674 -24.06 -13.75 -7.45
C ASN A 674 -25.18 -14.50 -8.18
N GLU A 675 -24.89 -14.97 -9.39
CA GLU A 675 -25.53 -16.17 -9.95
C GLU A 675 -24.92 -17.41 -9.28
N ASN A 676 -25.77 -18.25 -8.68
CA ASN A 676 -25.52 -19.60 -8.16
C ASN A 676 -25.12 -19.75 -6.67
N ALA A 677 -26.12 -19.70 -5.78
CA ALA A 677 -26.10 -20.48 -4.54
C ALA A 677 -27.52 -21.00 -4.21
N PRO A 678 -27.70 -22.29 -3.85
CA PRO A 678 -29.00 -22.84 -3.50
C PRO A 678 -29.44 -22.40 -2.10
N SER A 679 -30.76 -22.26 -1.95
CA SER A 679 -31.47 -21.72 -0.80
C SER A 679 -31.19 -22.42 0.53
N VAL A 680 -30.68 -21.68 1.51
CA VAL A 680 -30.95 -21.92 2.94
C VAL A 680 -31.41 -20.60 3.55
N ALA A 681 -32.58 -20.66 4.19
CA ALA A 681 -33.41 -19.54 4.58
C ALA A 681 -32.84 -18.74 5.76
N VAL A 682 -32.72 -17.41 5.57
CA VAL A 682 -32.88 -16.38 6.61
C VAL A 682 -33.51 -15.15 5.92
N GLY A 683 -34.72 -14.74 6.34
CA GLY A 683 -35.48 -13.64 5.71
C GLY A 683 -35.16 -12.24 6.28
N PRO A 684 -35.98 -11.22 5.98
CA PRO A 684 -36.61 -10.89 4.71
C PRO A 684 -35.82 -9.81 3.94
N LEU A 685 -35.75 -10.02 2.64
CA LEU A 685 -35.14 -9.17 1.62
C LEU A 685 -35.86 -7.83 1.46
N ILE A 686 -35.12 -6.71 1.53
CA ILE A 686 -35.47 -5.52 0.73
C ILE A 686 -34.98 -5.80 -0.69
N SER A 687 -35.84 -6.42 -1.48
CA SER A 687 -35.62 -6.63 -2.91
C SER A 687 -35.79 -5.29 -3.66
N ARG A 688 -34.80 -4.92 -4.48
CA ARG A 688 -34.88 -3.85 -5.49
C ARG A 688 -36.01 -4.15 -6.48
N LYS A 689 -37.25 -3.76 -6.16
CA LYS A 689 -38.20 -3.40 -7.21
C LYS A 689 -37.74 -2.09 -7.81
N ARG A 690 -37.49 -2.10 -9.13
CA ARG A 690 -37.34 -0.94 -10.02
C ARG A 690 -37.92 0.34 -9.39
N LEU A 691 -37.05 1.28 -9.04
CA LEU A 691 -37.41 2.69 -8.91
C LEU A 691 -37.74 3.21 -10.31
N LYS A 692 -38.93 2.85 -10.81
CA LYS A 692 -39.66 3.73 -11.72
C LYS A 692 -39.79 5.04 -10.96
N ARG A 693 -39.46 6.17 -11.62
CA ARG A 693 -39.82 7.52 -11.20
C ARG A 693 -41.31 7.53 -10.80
N LYS A 694 -41.59 7.28 -9.53
CA LYS A 694 -42.78 7.76 -8.86
C LYS A 694 -42.33 9.07 -8.24
N THR A 695 -43.00 10.14 -8.60
CA THR A 695 -43.06 11.36 -7.79
C THR A 695 -43.12 10.96 -6.31
N PRO A 696 -42.27 11.54 -5.44
CA PRO A 696 -42.16 11.07 -4.08
C PRO A 696 -43.47 11.35 -3.37
N THR A 697 -44.25 10.28 -3.13
CA THR A 697 -45.18 10.28 -2.01
C THR A 697 -44.33 10.43 -0.76
N LYS A 698 -44.65 11.46 0.01
CA LYS A 698 -43.94 11.94 1.18
C LYS A 698 -43.99 10.89 2.29
N ASP A 699 -43.17 9.84 2.19
CA ASP A 699 -42.84 8.99 3.33
C ASP A 699 -42.01 9.87 4.27
N GLN A 700 -42.69 10.59 5.16
CA GLN A 700 -42.03 11.32 6.24
C GLN A 700 -41.29 10.29 7.09
N ILE A 701 -39.97 10.24 6.95
CA ILE A 701 -39.11 9.56 7.90
C ILE A 701 -39.44 10.17 9.26
N ASN A 702 -40.10 9.41 10.13
CA ASN A 702 -40.39 9.88 11.47
C ASN A 702 -39.06 9.95 12.22
N LEU A 703 -38.56 11.18 12.39
CA LEU A 703 -37.28 11.46 13.02
C LEU A 703 -37.21 10.88 14.44
N GLU A 704 -38.37 10.66 15.07
CA GLU A 704 -38.43 10.05 16.39
C GLU A 704 -38.01 8.57 16.43
N ASN A 705 -38.01 7.88 15.29
CA ASN A 705 -37.72 6.45 15.23
C ASN A 705 -36.29 6.11 14.78
N VAL A 706 -35.50 7.11 14.38
CA VAL A 706 -34.17 6.93 13.77
C VAL A 706 -33.18 6.25 14.72
N LEU A 707 -33.22 6.57 16.02
CA LEU A 707 -32.34 6.00 17.03
C LEU A 707 -32.94 4.80 17.78
N ASN A 708 -34.12 4.30 17.40
CA ASN A 708 -34.72 3.15 18.07
C ASN A 708 -33.84 1.90 18.01
N GLY A 709 -33.03 1.75 16.95
CA GLY A 709 -32.05 0.68 16.82
C GLY A 709 -30.80 0.86 17.68
N PHE A 710 -30.57 2.03 18.31
CA PHE A 710 -29.38 2.29 19.13
C PHE A 710 -29.42 1.59 20.50
N SER A 711 -30.60 1.17 20.98
CA SER A 711 -30.70 0.34 22.19
C SER A 711 -29.90 -0.96 22.03
N GLY A 712 -29.10 -1.31 23.04
CA GLY A 712 -28.23 -2.51 23.00
C GLY A 712 -27.00 -2.37 22.08
N PHE A 713 -26.61 -1.15 21.68
CA PHE A 713 -25.41 -0.98 20.84
C PHE A 713 -24.14 -1.52 21.52
N LEU A 714 -24.05 -1.41 22.85
CA LEU A 714 -22.88 -1.85 23.60
C LEU A 714 -22.76 -3.38 23.57
N ASP A 715 -23.88 -4.09 23.72
CA ASP A 715 -23.94 -5.55 23.63
C ASP A 715 -23.53 -6.02 22.23
N ARG A 716 -24.09 -5.40 21.18
CA ARG A 716 -23.71 -5.72 19.78
C ARG A 716 -22.25 -5.41 19.46
N LEU A 717 -21.69 -4.37 20.07
CA LEU A 717 -20.29 -3.99 19.91
C LEU A 717 -19.35 -5.01 20.60
N LEU A 718 -19.76 -5.56 21.75
CA LEU A 718 -19.06 -6.59 22.50
C LEU A 718 -19.20 -7.98 21.85
N GLU A 719 -20.40 -8.32 21.37
CA GLU A 719 -20.70 -9.55 20.62
C GLU A 719 -20.05 -9.57 19.23
N GLY A 720 -19.63 -8.41 18.71
CA GLY A 720 -19.01 -8.29 17.40
C GLY A 720 -19.99 -8.33 16.22
N SER A 721 -21.30 -8.25 16.48
CA SER A 721 -22.36 -8.21 15.45
C SER A 721 -22.45 -6.85 14.72
N SER A 722 -21.75 -5.82 15.20
CA SER A 722 -21.61 -4.53 14.52
C SER A 722 -20.63 -4.58 13.35
N ARG A 723 -21.01 -4.09 12.17
CA ARG A 723 -20.09 -3.88 11.04
C ARG A 723 -19.04 -2.83 11.42
N ARG A 724 -17.76 -3.18 11.28
CA ARG A 724 -16.63 -2.29 11.57
C ARG A 724 -16.04 -1.78 10.26
N TYR A 725 -15.88 -0.47 10.16
CA TYR A 725 -15.27 0.18 9.01
C TYR A 725 -14.02 0.93 9.48
N TYR A 726 -12.92 0.78 8.77
CA TYR A 726 -11.73 1.58 8.99
C TYR A 726 -11.89 2.90 8.24
N ILE A 727 -11.85 4.02 8.97
CA ILE A 727 -11.91 5.35 8.38
C ILE A 727 -10.45 5.82 8.19
N PRO A 728 -9.95 5.89 6.94
CA PRO A 728 -8.54 6.18 6.70
C PRO A 728 -8.17 7.62 7.03
N GLU A 729 -9.09 8.58 6.85
CA GLU A 729 -8.86 10.00 7.10
C GLU A 729 -10.11 10.69 7.66
N TRP A 730 -9.90 11.68 8.54
CA TRP A 730 -10.92 12.60 9.03
C TRP A 730 -10.96 13.87 8.17
N PRO A 731 -12.09 14.61 8.11
CA PRO A 731 -12.22 15.86 7.37
C PRO A 731 -11.04 16.81 7.63
N ASP A 732 -10.51 17.45 6.57
CA ASP A 732 -9.33 18.31 6.71
C ASP A 732 -9.57 19.56 7.55
N ASN A 733 -10.81 20.03 7.65
CA ASN A 733 -11.22 21.12 8.54
C ASN A 733 -11.26 20.72 10.03
N LEU A 734 -11.01 19.45 10.37
CA LEU A 734 -10.86 18.96 11.75
C LEU A 734 -9.40 18.68 12.14
N LYS A 735 -8.48 18.61 11.17
CA LYS A 735 -7.03 18.47 11.39
C LYS A 735 -6.44 19.82 11.77
#